data_AF-A0A8F5VJP9-F1
#
_entry.id   AF-A0A8F5VJP9-F1
#
_cell.length_a   1.000
_cell.length_b   1.000
_cell.length_c   1.000
_cell.angle_alpha   90.00
_cell.angle_beta   90.00
_cell.angle_gamma   90.00
#
_symmetry.space_group_name_H-M   'P 1'
#
loop_
_entity.id
_entity.type
_entity.pdbx_description
1 polymer ?
#
loop_
_entity_poly.entity_id
_entity_poly.type
_entity_poly.pdbx_seq_one_letter_code
_entity_poly.pdbx_strand_id
1 'polypeptide(L)'
;MISVLYIDDQQDLLNIGKIFLEKSGEISADICSDPKKAFDHLTTRNYDAIISDYEMPEIDGITLLKNIRQRGCNTPFIIFTGKGREEVVIDALNSGADFYLQKGGDPKAQFIELIHKLKKAVDKQKTERALEKQISLIKRITEISTGLMNTPFLFIDKKIEDALEEIGTLCRSDRCYLMMWDDATKKTFSITHDWCKPGYKSAYEEIQNENLSDYYKIFFELDQNQYVLCDSVTRKKTEEPEFFGKIGDLNIQSILLVPIQIGEVTTGILGLDTLLQETSWIDEEINTLRIFGQVIINAIIRRKGDQKLVESEERYRNVVEQQAEFICRYRPDGTHIFVNNAYCMYFGIPSDEVIGKKFKPKMPKEDLKELCQYFSKLTPEYPDGTIEHQVIFPDGGIRWQQWSDHAVFDEHGTCVEYQSVGRDITDRKRIEINLAQSEELYRTVFESTGTAMMVLDEDTSIISANHEMERISGYSRSNIEHSMSWTSFVSPEDLKRMYEYHQNRRKGVSNIPSQYEFTFITRDNQRIRSFITVGMIPDTKQSIVSIIDISKLSDTEHALRESEEKFRKLAESLSLGVYIIQDEKFLYANPYIVSLLGYTLEELCSLPFFSFFLEEDIPTIKKTMEDRLTKKTSSVVYHVHAKTKRKTIILIEIQGSITFYQSKPAFIGIFKKLGEEHE
;
A
#
# COMPACT_ATOMS: atom_id res chain seq x y z
N MET A 1 -11.00 59.57 27.86
CA MET A 1 -10.76 61.00 28.13
C MET A 1 -9.96 61.55 26.95
N ILE A 2 -10.40 62.65 26.34
CA ILE A 2 -9.73 63.29 25.18
C ILE A 2 -8.58 64.16 25.71
N SER A 3 -7.37 63.90 25.24
CA SER A 3 -6.17 64.67 25.58
C SER A 3 -5.95 65.82 24.59
N VAL A 4 -5.79 67.03 25.10
CA VAL A 4 -5.69 68.24 24.26
C VAL A 4 -4.45 69.04 24.64
N LEU A 5 -3.70 69.52 23.65
CA LEU A 5 -2.66 70.52 23.84
C LEU A 5 -3.21 71.89 23.45
N TYR A 6 -3.33 72.81 24.40
CA TYR A 6 -3.80 74.17 24.18
C TYR A 6 -2.63 75.16 24.21
N ILE A 7 -2.40 75.85 23.09
CA ILE A 7 -1.24 76.71 22.84
C ILE A 7 -1.73 78.14 22.61
N ASP A 8 -1.26 79.07 23.43
CA ASP A 8 -1.68 80.48 23.39
C ASP A 8 -0.66 81.32 24.18
N ASP A 9 -0.22 82.46 23.65
CA ASP A 9 0.78 83.31 24.31
C ASP A 9 0.23 84.04 25.55
N GLN A 10 -1.09 84.06 25.72
CA GLN A 10 -1.76 84.67 26.86
C GLN A 10 -2.03 83.65 27.97
N GLN A 11 -1.23 83.72 29.03
CA GLN A 11 -1.32 82.79 30.17
C GLN A 11 -2.70 82.80 30.86
N ASP A 12 -3.36 83.95 30.96
CA ASP A 12 -4.69 84.06 31.57
C ASP A 12 -5.74 83.31 30.74
N LEU A 13 -5.63 83.38 29.41
CA LEU A 13 -6.56 82.72 28.51
C LEU A 13 -6.37 81.20 28.49
N LEU A 14 -5.11 80.73 28.59
CA LEU A 14 -4.80 79.31 28.80
C LEU A 14 -5.44 78.76 30.07
N ASN A 15 -5.28 79.47 31.19
CA ASN A 15 -5.82 79.06 32.48
C ASN A 15 -7.35 78.98 32.45
N ILE A 16 -8.01 79.98 31.85
CA ILE A 16 -9.47 80.00 31.69
C ILE A 16 -9.92 78.86 30.76
N GLY A 17 -9.27 78.70 29.60
CA GLY A 17 -9.64 77.67 28.64
C GLY A 17 -9.47 76.25 29.20
N LYS A 18 -8.41 76.00 29.98
CA LYS A 18 -8.21 74.73 30.69
C LYS A 18 -9.41 74.41 31.60
N ILE A 19 -9.85 75.36 32.42
CA ILE A 19 -11.01 75.18 33.31
C ILE A 19 -12.27 74.83 32.51
N PHE A 20 -12.50 75.50 31.38
CA PHE A 20 -13.68 75.24 30.55
C PHE A 20 -13.62 73.87 29.85
N LEU A 21 -12.47 73.49 29.30
CA LEU A 21 -12.27 72.20 28.64
C LEU A 21 -12.45 71.05 29.62
N GLU A 22 -11.84 71.14 30.81
CA GLU A 22 -11.84 70.07 31.81
C GLU A 22 -13.15 69.98 32.61
N LYS A 23 -14.04 70.98 32.51
CA LYS A 23 -15.29 71.06 33.28
C LYS A 23 -16.20 69.83 33.16
N SER A 24 -16.20 69.18 32.00
CA SER A 24 -17.03 67.98 31.74
C SER A 24 -16.44 66.70 32.34
N GLY A 25 -15.15 66.69 32.70
CA GLY A 25 -14.40 65.48 33.05
C GLY A 25 -14.03 64.59 31.85
N GLU A 26 -14.49 64.91 30.64
CA GLU A 26 -14.23 64.11 29.44
C GLU A 26 -12.95 64.51 28.70
N ILE A 27 -12.47 65.74 28.92
CA ILE A 27 -11.29 66.33 28.26
C ILE A 27 -10.23 66.63 29.33
N SER A 28 -8.97 66.35 29.03
CA SER A 28 -7.79 66.78 29.80
C SER A 28 -6.95 67.69 28.93
N ALA A 29 -6.59 68.87 29.44
CA ALA A 29 -5.90 69.89 28.68
C ALA A 29 -4.53 70.23 29.29
N ASP A 30 -3.47 69.99 28.51
CA ASP A 30 -2.14 70.52 28.77
C ASP A 30 -2.03 71.89 28.11
N ILE A 31 -1.46 72.87 28.81
CA ILE A 31 -1.35 74.25 28.34
C ILE A 31 0.10 74.60 28.02
N CYS A 32 0.32 75.37 26.96
CA CYS A 32 1.66 75.78 26.52
C CYS A 32 1.64 77.26 26.09
N SER A 33 2.38 78.12 26.80
CA SER A 33 2.44 79.56 26.49
C SER A 33 3.55 79.96 25.52
N ASP A 34 4.46 79.04 25.20
CA ASP A 34 5.57 79.25 24.28
C ASP A 34 5.43 78.31 23.08
N PRO A 35 5.12 78.81 21.87
CA PRO A 35 4.90 77.98 20.70
C PRO A 35 6.15 77.18 20.28
N LYS A 36 7.37 77.58 20.67
CA LYS A 36 8.57 76.78 20.41
C LYS A 36 8.61 75.49 21.24
N LYS A 37 8.07 75.53 22.46
CA LYS A 37 8.00 74.37 23.37
C LYS A 37 6.88 73.40 23.02
N ALA A 38 5.94 73.80 22.16
CA ALA A 38 4.87 72.92 21.69
C ALA A 38 5.42 71.62 21.07
N PHE A 39 6.57 71.68 20.38
CA PHE A 39 7.20 70.49 19.82
C PHE A 39 7.73 69.52 20.88
N ASP A 40 8.25 70.03 21.99
CA ASP A 40 8.73 69.18 23.10
C ASP A 40 7.55 68.38 23.68
N HIS A 41 6.42 69.05 23.90
CA HIS A 41 5.17 68.40 24.31
C HIS A 41 4.76 67.29 23.32
N LEU A 42 4.73 67.59 22.03
CA LEU A 42 4.36 66.64 20.97
C LEU A 42 5.35 65.48 20.81
N THR A 43 6.60 65.61 21.26
CA THR A 43 7.57 64.50 21.28
C THR A 43 7.44 63.62 22.52
N THR A 44 7.03 64.19 23.64
CA THR A 44 6.89 63.47 24.92
C THR A 44 5.54 62.78 25.08
N ARG A 45 4.49 63.27 24.43
CA ARG A 45 3.12 62.79 24.61
C ARG A 45 2.30 62.91 23.33
N ASN A 46 1.45 61.92 23.09
CA ASN A 46 0.44 61.99 22.03
C ASN A 46 -0.82 62.70 22.54
N TYR A 47 -1.32 63.64 21.75
CA TYR A 47 -2.57 64.36 22.00
C TYR A 47 -3.64 63.95 20.98
N ASP A 48 -4.90 63.91 21.42
CA ASP A 48 -6.06 63.66 20.57
C ASP A 48 -6.46 64.90 19.76
N ALA A 49 -6.12 66.10 20.22
CA ALA A 49 -6.31 67.36 19.49
C ALA A 49 -5.33 68.45 19.94
N ILE A 50 -5.09 69.42 19.06
CA ILE A 50 -4.30 70.61 19.33
C ILE A 50 -5.18 71.84 19.10
N ILE A 51 -5.21 72.74 20.08
CA ILE A 51 -5.83 74.06 19.96
C ILE A 51 -4.71 75.07 19.96
N SER A 52 -4.68 75.98 18.98
CA SER A 52 -3.65 77.02 18.89
C SER A 52 -4.29 78.38 18.67
N ASP A 53 -3.77 79.40 19.34
CA ASP A 53 -3.99 80.76 18.88
C ASP A 53 -3.28 80.98 17.53
N TYR A 54 -3.82 81.91 16.75
CA TYR A 54 -3.21 82.32 15.50
C TYR A 54 -2.08 83.35 15.72
N GLU A 55 -2.29 84.35 16.56
CA GLU A 55 -1.40 85.51 16.72
C GLU A 55 -0.43 85.31 17.89
N MET A 56 0.52 84.38 17.72
CA MET A 56 1.55 84.13 18.73
C MET A 56 2.90 84.76 18.34
N PRO A 57 3.72 85.20 19.31
CA PRO A 57 5.06 85.73 19.04
C PRO A 57 5.97 84.69 18.39
N GLU A 58 6.83 85.15 17.49
CA GLU A 58 7.86 84.36 16.78
C GLU A 58 7.33 83.33 15.78
N ILE A 59 6.37 82.48 16.18
CA ILE A 59 5.75 81.45 15.34
C ILE A 59 4.24 81.58 15.46
N ASP A 60 3.57 82.00 14.38
CA ASP A 60 2.12 82.06 14.34
C ASP A 60 1.47 80.65 14.25
N GLY A 61 0.18 80.56 14.54
CA GLY A 61 -0.55 79.29 14.59
C GLY A 61 -0.57 78.53 13.26
N ILE A 62 -0.55 79.23 12.11
CA ILE A 62 -0.51 78.61 10.78
C ILE A 62 0.88 78.04 10.50
N THR A 63 1.95 78.74 10.88
CA THR A 63 3.33 78.27 10.74
C THR A 63 3.57 77.06 11.63
N LEU A 64 3.04 77.07 12.86
CA LEU A 64 3.06 75.91 13.74
C LEU A 64 2.35 74.70 13.12
N LEU A 65 1.15 74.89 12.59
CA LEU A 65 0.38 73.86 11.88
C LEU A 65 1.16 73.27 10.69
N LYS A 66 1.73 74.12 9.83
CA LYS A 66 2.54 73.69 8.67
C LYS A 66 3.71 72.82 9.12
N ASN A 67 4.40 73.21 10.20
CA ASN A 67 5.52 72.43 10.75
C ASN A 67 5.07 71.07 11.31
N ILE A 68 3.91 71.00 11.96
CA ILE A 68 3.34 69.74 12.48
C ILE A 68 2.97 68.80 11.34
N ARG A 69 2.31 69.32 10.30
CA ARG A 69 1.91 68.53 9.11
C ARG A 69 3.11 68.05 8.31
N GLN A 70 4.17 68.86 8.17
CA GLN A 70 5.41 68.45 7.50
C GLN A 70 6.11 67.27 8.20
N ARG A 71 5.91 67.08 9.50
CA ARG A 71 6.41 65.93 10.26
C ARG A 71 5.51 64.69 10.15
N GLY A 72 4.46 64.73 9.33
CA GLY A 72 3.49 63.64 9.18
C GLY A 72 2.49 63.50 10.34
N CYS A 73 2.43 64.47 11.24
CA CYS A 73 1.49 64.44 12.35
C CYS A 73 0.13 64.98 11.90
N ASN A 74 -0.86 64.08 11.86
CA ASN A 74 -2.22 64.39 11.44
C ASN A 74 -3.16 64.73 12.60
N THR A 75 -2.67 64.91 13.84
CA THR A 75 -3.52 65.24 14.99
C THR A 75 -4.44 66.42 14.67
N PRO A 76 -5.73 66.37 15.05
CA PRO A 76 -6.70 67.38 14.66
C PRO A 76 -6.29 68.73 15.25
N PHE A 77 -6.31 69.76 14.42
CA PHE A 77 -5.75 71.06 14.75
C PHE A 77 -6.81 72.15 14.59
N ILE A 78 -7.07 72.88 15.68
CA ILE A 78 -8.09 73.93 15.72
C ILE A 78 -7.40 75.27 15.98
N ILE A 79 -7.61 76.20 15.06
CA ILE A 79 -7.19 77.59 15.29
C ILE A 79 -8.30 78.32 16.04
N PHE A 80 -7.97 78.88 17.19
CA PHE A 80 -8.90 79.64 18.03
C PHE A 80 -8.32 81.03 18.26
N THR A 81 -8.85 82.07 17.61
CA THR A 81 -8.22 83.41 17.59
C THR A 81 -9.21 84.58 17.53
N GLY A 82 -8.84 85.76 18.05
CA GLY A 82 -9.70 86.95 18.04
C GLY A 82 -9.92 87.62 16.68
N LYS A 83 -9.11 87.32 15.66
CA LYS A 83 -9.25 87.90 14.31
C LYS A 83 -10.09 87.00 13.40
N GLY A 84 -10.97 87.61 12.59
CA GLY A 84 -11.86 86.92 11.66
C GLY A 84 -11.68 87.33 10.21
N ARG A 85 -10.45 87.62 9.75
CA ARG A 85 -10.21 87.98 8.34
C ARG A 85 -10.36 86.74 7.46
N GLU A 86 -11.19 86.81 6.41
CA GLU A 86 -11.49 85.68 5.52
C GLU A 86 -10.22 85.04 4.92
N GLU A 87 -9.23 85.85 4.53
CA GLU A 87 -7.95 85.36 3.98
C GLU A 87 -7.21 84.43 4.94
N VAL A 88 -7.21 84.73 6.24
CA VAL A 88 -6.53 83.93 7.26
C VAL A 88 -7.26 82.60 7.50
N VAL A 89 -8.59 82.60 7.41
CA VAL A 89 -9.40 81.37 7.53
C VAL A 89 -9.09 80.42 6.38
N ILE A 90 -9.04 80.96 5.15
CA ILE A 90 -8.73 80.18 3.95
C ILE A 90 -7.32 79.59 4.06
N ASP A 91 -6.33 80.38 4.48
CA ASP A 91 -4.95 79.92 4.65
C ASP A 91 -4.81 78.84 5.74
N ALA A 92 -5.55 78.97 6.85
CA ALA A 92 -5.57 77.97 7.91
C ALA A 92 -6.10 76.61 7.42
N LEU A 93 -7.25 76.61 6.72
CA LEU A 93 -7.86 75.39 6.20
C LEU A 93 -7.01 74.76 5.10
N ASN A 94 -6.45 75.56 4.18
CA ASN A 94 -5.53 75.08 3.14
C ASN A 94 -4.23 74.50 3.72
N SER A 95 -3.84 74.94 4.92
CA SER A 95 -2.68 74.42 5.64
C SER A 95 -2.98 73.16 6.46
N GLY A 96 -4.23 72.69 6.48
CA GLY A 96 -4.63 71.43 7.14
C GLY A 96 -5.20 71.60 8.55
N ALA A 97 -5.74 72.77 8.89
CA ALA A 97 -6.54 72.95 10.10
C ALA A 97 -7.91 72.28 9.92
N ASP A 98 -8.40 71.61 10.97
CA ASP A 98 -9.71 70.96 10.96
C ASP A 98 -10.84 71.97 11.15
N PHE A 99 -10.61 72.96 12.02
CA PHE A 99 -11.54 74.05 12.26
C PHE A 99 -10.80 75.36 12.55
N TYR A 100 -11.47 76.45 12.21
CA TYR A 100 -11.09 77.81 12.58
C TYR A 100 -12.24 78.43 13.38
N LEU A 101 -11.94 79.02 14.53
CA LEU A 101 -12.92 79.60 15.44
C LEU A 101 -12.48 80.99 15.87
N GLN A 102 -13.42 81.94 15.83
CA GLN A 102 -13.17 83.32 16.24
C GLN A 102 -13.47 83.52 17.73
N LYS A 103 -12.53 84.10 18.48
CA LYS A 103 -12.71 84.56 19.87
C LYS A 103 -13.50 85.87 19.82
N GLY A 104 -14.69 85.90 20.41
CA GLY A 104 -15.54 87.09 20.43
C GLY A 104 -16.93 86.82 21.00
N GLY A 105 -17.51 87.82 21.67
CA GLY A 105 -18.83 87.69 22.30
C GLY A 105 -18.77 87.14 23.73
N ASP A 106 -19.78 86.35 24.12
CA ASP A 106 -19.88 85.75 25.47
C ASP A 106 -18.83 84.62 25.65
N PRO A 107 -17.97 84.70 26.68
CA PRO A 107 -16.94 83.68 26.92
C PRO A 107 -17.46 82.26 27.06
N LYS A 108 -18.66 82.05 27.62
CA LYS A 108 -19.21 80.68 27.74
C LYS A 108 -19.61 80.12 26.38
N ALA A 109 -20.27 80.93 25.55
CA ALA A 109 -20.70 80.51 24.21
C ALA A 109 -19.52 80.06 23.33
N GLN A 110 -18.42 80.82 23.28
CA GLN A 110 -17.24 80.48 22.47
C GLN A 110 -16.57 79.16 22.91
N PHE A 111 -16.46 78.90 24.22
CA PHE A 111 -15.86 77.66 24.70
C PHE A 111 -16.78 76.44 24.49
N ILE A 112 -18.11 76.63 24.52
CA ILE A 112 -19.07 75.59 24.14
C ILE A 112 -18.88 75.22 22.66
N GLU A 113 -18.74 76.21 21.78
CA GLU A 113 -18.49 75.97 20.35
C GLU A 113 -17.14 75.29 20.12
N LEU A 114 -16.07 75.74 20.79
CA LEU A 114 -14.75 75.13 20.73
C LEU A 114 -14.78 73.65 21.13
N ILE A 115 -15.42 73.33 22.26
CA ILE A 115 -15.57 71.93 22.73
C ILE A 115 -16.34 71.10 21.70
N HIS A 116 -17.40 71.65 21.10
CA HIS A 116 -18.18 70.95 20.08
C HIS A 116 -17.35 70.66 18.82
N LYS A 117 -16.61 71.64 18.30
CA LYS A 117 -15.72 71.44 17.14
C LYS A 117 -14.58 70.49 17.45
N LEU A 118 -14.01 70.57 18.65
CA LEU A 118 -12.96 69.68 19.11
C LEU A 118 -13.41 68.23 19.13
N LYS A 119 -14.56 67.95 19.77
CA LYS A 119 -15.14 66.60 19.76
C LYS A 119 -15.39 66.11 18.34
N LYS A 120 -15.98 66.95 17.48
CA LYS A 120 -16.24 66.61 16.07
C LYS A 120 -14.96 66.27 15.30
N ALA A 121 -13.87 67.00 15.52
CA ALA A 121 -12.58 66.77 14.86
C ALA A 121 -11.95 65.44 15.33
N VAL A 122 -11.96 65.21 16.64
CA VAL A 122 -11.45 63.98 17.28
C VAL A 122 -12.23 62.76 16.81
N ASP A 123 -13.56 62.84 16.80
CA ASP A 123 -14.42 61.73 16.37
C ASP A 123 -14.21 61.39 14.90
N LYS A 124 -14.15 62.41 14.04
CA LYS A 124 -13.83 62.23 12.61
C LYS A 124 -12.49 61.50 12.43
N GLN A 125 -11.43 61.95 13.10
CA GLN A 125 -10.13 61.30 12.97
C GLN A 125 -10.10 59.88 13.54
N LYS A 126 -10.83 59.60 14.63
CA LYS A 126 -10.95 58.24 15.14
C LYS A 126 -11.64 57.32 14.15
N THR A 127 -12.72 57.78 13.51
CA THR A 127 -13.43 57.03 12.46
C THR A 127 -12.53 56.80 11.25
N GLU A 128 -11.79 57.81 10.78
CA GLU A 128 -10.86 57.67 9.67
C GLU A 128 -9.74 56.66 9.98
N ARG A 129 -9.13 56.72 11.18
CA ARG A 129 -8.10 55.76 11.60
C ARG A 129 -8.64 54.33 11.73
N ALA A 130 -9.87 54.16 12.23
CA ALA A 130 -10.53 52.86 12.32
C ALA A 130 -10.80 52.28 10.92
N LEU A 131 -11.28 53.11 9.99
CA LEU A 131 -11.51 52.71 8.60
C LEU A 131 -10.20 52.33 7.88
N GLU A 132 -9.13 53.11 8.04
CA GLU A 132 -7.81 52.80 7.50
C GLU A 132 -7.27 51.47 8.03
N LYS A 133 -7.40 51.22 9.33
CA LYS A 133 -7.01 49.94 9.95
C LYS A 133 -7.84 48.78 9.40
N GLN A 134 -9.15 48.95 9.25
CA GLN A 134 -10.04 47.95 8.69
C GLN A 134 -9.70 47.63 7.22
N ILE A 135 -9.45 48.65 6.39
CA ILE A 135 -9.01 48.48 4.99
C ILE A 135 -7.69 47.71 4.93
N SER A 136 -6.73 48.04 5.81
CA SER A 136 -5.45 47.34 5.89
C SER A 136 -5.62 45.86 6.24
N LEU A 137 -6.50 45.54 7.20
CA LEU A 137 -6.82 44.16 7.56
C LEU A 137 -7.46 43.39 6.39
N ILE A 138 -8.50 43.95 5.76
CA ILE A 138 -9.18 43.31 4.62
C ILE A 138 -8.21 43.06 3.47
N LYS A 139 -7.37 44.04 3.14
CA LYS A 139 -6.36 43.90 2.10
C LYS A 139 -5.40 42.75 2.43
N ARG A 140 -4.92 42.68 3.68
CA ARG A 140 -3.98 41.62 4.09
C ARG A 140 -4.61 40.24 4.06
N ILE A 141 -5.85 40.10 4.54
CA ILE A 141 -6.59 38.84 4.50
C ILE A 141 -6.80 38.38 3.05
N THR A 142 -7.05 39.30 2.12
CA THR A 142 -7.21 38.99 0.69
C THR A 142 -5.91 38.47 0.08
N GLU A 143 -4.77 39.09 0.41
CA GLU A 143 -3.44 38.63 0.00
C GLU A 143 -3.12 37.24 0.58
N ILE A 144 -3.38 37.03 1.87
CA ILE A 144 -3.21 35.73 2.55
C ILE A 144 -4.09 34.66 1.90
N SER A 145 -5.37 34.94 1.67
CA SER A 145 -6.31 34.01 1.03
C SER A 145 -5.82 33.56 -0.34
N THR A 146 -5.34 34.51 -1.16
CA THR A 146 -4.75 34.21 -2.48
C THR A 146 -3.47 33.39 -2.35
N GLY A 147 -2.61 33.70 -1.37
CA GLY A 147 -1.41 32.93 -1.07
C GLY A 147 -1.71 31.48 -0.69
N LEU A 148 -2.65 31.27 0.23
CA LEU A 148 -3.08 29.95 0.70
C LEU A 148 -3.70 29.13 -0.43
N MET A 149 -4.50 29.73 -1.31
CA MET A 149 -5.08 29.03 -2.46
C MET A 149 -4.03 28.51 -3.44
N ASN A 150 -2.91 29.22 -3.60
CA ASN A 150 -1.86 28.84 -4.55
C ASN A 150 -0.72 28.01 -3.91
N THR A 151 -0.77 27.76 -2.61
CA THR A 151 0.27 27.03 -1.89
C THR A 151 0.03 25.52 -1.97
N PRO A 152 1.05 24.70 -2.33
CA PRO A 152 0.95 23.24 -2.25
C PRO A 152 0.66 22.78 -0.82
N PHE A 153 -0.13 21.71 -0.65
CA PHE A 153 -0.65 21.31 0.66
C PHE A 153 0.44 21.07 1.73
N LEU A 154 1.64 20.62 1.32
CA LEU A 154 2.79 20.39 2.19
C LEU A 154 3.32 21.65 2.89
N PHE A 155 3.03 22.84 2.35
CA PHE A 155 3.51 24.12 2.88
C PHE A 155 2.40 24.98 3.50
N ILE A 156 1.16 24.46 3.55
CA ILE A 156 0.00 25.22 4.05
C ILE A 156 0.18 25.61 5.52
N ASP A 157 0.65 24.69 6.37
CA ASP A 157 0.79 24.95 7.81
C ASP A 157 1.76 26.10 8.09
N LYS A 158 2.90 26.12 7.38
CA LYS A 158 3.86 27.21 7.49
C LYS A 158 3.26 28.55 7.02
N LYS A 159 2.46 28.53 5.95
CA LYS A 159 1.77 29.73 5.47
C LYS A 159 0.67 30.22 6.42
N ILE A 160 0.04 29.32 7.16
CA ILE A 160 -0.90 29.67 8.21
C ILE A 160 -0.17 30.39 9.35
N GLU A 161 0.99 29.89 9.80
CA GLU A 161 1.80 30.58 10.82
C GLU A 161 2.23 31.99 10.37
N ASP A 162 2.74 32.13 9.15
CA ASP A 162 3.12 33.43 8.59
C ASP A 162 1.90 34.39 8.55
N ALA A 163 0.71 33.87 8.23
CA ALA A 163 -0.52 34.65 8.23
C ALA A 163 -0.96 35.07 9.65
N LEU A 164 -0.80 34.19 10.65
CA LEU A 164 -1.07 34.50 12.06
C LEU A 164 -0.14 35.60 12.56
N GLU A 165 1.14 35.60 12.16
CA GLU A 165 2.10 36.66 12.45
C GLU A 165 1.66 38.02 11.91
N GLU A 166 1.29 38.05 10.64
CA GLU A 166 0.89 39.29 9.95
C GLU A 166 -0.38 39.89 10.57
N ILE A 167 -1.38 39.05 10.82
CA ILE A 167 -2.66 39.48 11.41
C ILE A 167 -2.48 39.85 12.88
N GLY A 168 -1.75 39.05 13.66
CA GLY A 168 -1.47 39.36 15.07
C GLY A 168 -0.76 40.70 15.22
N THR A 169 0.24 40.96 14.38
CA THR A 169 0.96 42.25 14.35
C THR A 169 0.04 43.42 13.99
N LEU A 170 -0.82 43.29 12.96
CA LEU A 170 -1.78 44.33 12.57
C LEU A 170 -2.83 44.61 13.67
N CYS A 171 -3.24 43.58 14.38
CA CYS A 171 -4.19 43.64 15.49
C CYS A 171 -3.56 44.08 16.82
N ARG A 172 -2.24 44.33 16.84
CA ARG A 172 -1.47 44.70 18.04
C ARG A 172 -1.57 43.64 19.16
N SER A 173 -1.70 42.37 18.79
CA SER A 173 -1.63 41.26 19.75
C SER A 173 -0.18 40.82 19.98
N ASP A 174 0.08 40.21 21.13
CA ASP A 174 1.37 39.58 21.44
C ASP A 174 1.39 38.11 20.98
N ARG A 175 0.22 37.47 20.89
CA ARG A 175 0.05 36.13 20.28
C ARG A 175 -1.18 36.09 19.38
N CYS A 176 -1.13 35.22 18.38
CA CYS A 176 -2.26 34.89 17.51
C CYS A 176 -2.21 33.40 17.19
N TYR A 177 -3.30 32.67 17.42
CA TYR A 177 -3.28 31.21 17.38
C TYR A 177 -4.60 30.59 16.93
N LEU A 178 -4.52 29.36 16.45
CA LEU A 178 -5.66 28.55 16.06
C LEU A 178 -5.84 27.40 17.03
N MET A 179 -6.98 27.40 17.69
CA MET A 179 -7.42 26.32 18.55
C MET A 179 -8.41 25.46 17.79
N MET A 180 -8.12 24.17 17.65
CA MET A 180 -8.94 23.23 16.89
C MET A 180 -9.40 22.09 17.80
N TRP A 181 -10.59 21.57 17.50
CA TRP A 181 -11.18 20.46 18.22
C TRP A 181 -10.53 19.16 17.75
N ASP A 182 -10.45 18.20 18.66
CA ASP A 182 -10.08 16.84 18.29
C ASP A 182 -11.15 16.22 17.37
N ASP A 183 -10.75 15.85 16.16
CA ASP A 183 -11.67 15.33 15.12
C ASP A 183 -12.37 14.02 15.55
N ALA A 184 -11.75 13.23 16.45
CA ALA A 184 -12.24 11.90 16.83
C ALA A 184 -13.25 11.95 17.99
N THR A 185 -12.92 12.68 19.05
CA THR A 185 -13.71 12.74 20.29
C THR A 185 -14.61 13.96 20.35
N LYS A 186 -14.22 15.07 19.70
CA LYS A 186 -14.82 16.41 19.83
C LYS A 186 -15.01 16.85 21.29
N LYS A 187 -14.22 16.30 22.21
CA LYS A 187 -14.29 16.58 23.66
C LYS A 187 -13.09 17.38 24.15
N THR A 188 -12.00 17.33 23.42
CA THR A 188 -10.79 18.07 23.71
C THR A 188 -10.47 19.04 22.59
N PHE A 189 -9.65 20.04 22.91
CA PHE A 189 -9.10 20.98 21.96
C PHE A 189 -7.61 21.15 22.19
N SER A 190 -6.91 21.55 21.14
CA SER A 190 -5.49 21.86 21.16
C SER A 190 -5.22 23.07 20.30
N ILE A 191 -4.18 23.82 20.65
CA ILE A 191 -3.63 24.80 19.71
C ILE A 191 -2.87 24.03 18.63
N THR A 192 -3.20 24.30 17.37
CA THR A 192 -2.61 23.59 16.21
C THR A 192 -1.58 24.42 15.47
N HIS A 193 -1.75 25.74 15.49
CA HIS A 193 -0.86 26.71 14.88
C HIS A 193 -0.83 27.94 15.78
N ASP A 194 0.34 28.53 15.96
CA ASP A 194 0.46 29.77 16.68
C ASP A 194 1.58 30.65 16.12
N TRP A 195 1.44 31.94 16.39
CA TRP A 195 2.51 32.90 16.34
C TRP A 195 2.56 33.61 17.69
N CYS A 196 3.77 33.78 18.21
CA CYS A 196 4.04 34.63 19.35
C CYS A 196 5.13 35.64 19.01
N LYS A 197 5.02 36.82 19.61
CA LYS A 197 6.05 37.85 19.52
C LYS A 197 7.38 37.30 20.09
N PRO A 198 8.54 37.62 19.47
CA PRO A 198 9.83 37.13 19.95
C PRO A 198 10.08 37.45 21.43
N GLY A 199 10.52 36.46 22.19
CA GLY A 199 10.82 36.59 23.63
C GLY A 199 9.67 36.23 24.57
N TYR A 200 8.50 35.84 24.04
CA TYR A 200 7.35 35.38 24.81
C TYR A 200 7.07 33.90 24.59
N LYS A 201 6.40 33.29 25.56
CA LYS A 201 6.06 31.86 25.49
C LYS A 201 4.90 31.63 24.54
N SER A 202 5.09 30.66 23.65
CA SER A 202 4.10 30.20 22.68
C SER A 202 2.84 29.71 23.39
N ALA A 203 1.68 30.03 22.84
CA ALA A 203 0.41 29.51 23.36
C ALA A 203 0.30 28.00 23.10
N TYR A 204 0.87 27.53 21.98
CA TYR A 204 0.94 26.11 21.63
C TYR A 204 1.64 25.28 22.71
N GLU A 205 2.69 25.80 23.34
CA GLU A 205 3.40 25.11 24.43
C GLU A 205 2.60 25.04 25.75
N GLU A 206 1.57 25.87 25.90
CA GLU A 206 0.80 26.01 27.14
C GLU A 206 -0.51 25.22 27.13
N ILE A 207 -1.13 25.06 25.94
CA ILE A 207 -2.49 24.56 25.82
C ILE A 207 -2.53 23.40 24.83
N GLN A 208 -2.53 22.18 25.35
CA GLN A 208 -2.59 20.94 24.55
C GLN A 208 -3.52 19.92 25.20
N ASN A 209 -4.43 19.36 24.40
CA ASN A 209 -5.38 18.32 24.81
C ASN A 209 -6.25 18.70 26.02
N GLU A 210 -6.65 19.97 26.10
CA GLU A 210 -7.51 20.47 27.15
C GLU A 210 -8.96 20.02 26.94
N ASN A 211 -9.70 19.83 28.03
CA ASN A 211 -11.09 19.38 27.96
C ASN A 211 -12.05 20.55 27.75
N LEU A 212 -12.96 20.44 26.79
CA LEU A 212 -13.98 21.47 26.53
C LEU A 212 -14.87 21.72 27.76
N SER A 213 -15.14 20.70 28.58
CA SER A 213 -15.99 20.85 29.78
C SER A 213 -15.46 21.86 30.78
N ASP A 214 -14.14 22.03 30.81
CA ASP A 214 -13.45 22.88 31.78
C ASP A 214 -13.63 24.38 31.49
N TYR A 215 -14.06 24.72 30.27
CA TYR A 215 -14.30 26.08 29.83
C TYR A 215 -15.72 26.24 29.25
N TYR A 216 -16.67 25.44 29.73
CA TYR A 216 -18.01 25.34 29.14
C TYR A 216 -18.73 26.69 28.95
N LYS A 217 -18.52 27.68 29.81
CA LYS A 217 -19.14 29.02 29.67
C LYS A 217 -18.61 29.77 28.45
N ILE A 218 -17.29 29.75 28.23
CA ILE A 218 -16.64 30.37 27.06
C ILE A 218 -17.11 29.65 25.79
N PHE A 219 -17.08 28.32 25.78
CA PHE A 219 -17.50 27.56 24.63
C PHE A 219 -19.00 27.68 24.32
N PHE A 220 -19.84 27.85 25.34
CA PHE A 220 -21.27 28.12 25.15
C PHE A 220 -21.50 29.39 24.33
N GLU A 221 -20.77 30.48 24.62
CA GLU A 221 -20.88 31.72 23.84
C GLU A 221 -20.37 31.52 22.40
N LEU A 222 -19.25 30.84 22.23
CA LEU A 222 -18.62 30.58 20.93
C LEU A 222 -19.50 29.67 20.04
N ASP A 223 -20.20 28.70 20.61
CA ASP A 223 -21.15 27.84 19.89
C ASP A 223 -22.41 28.59 19.43
N GLN A 224 -22.76 29.71 20.08
CA GLN A 224 -23.81 30.63 19.64
C GLN A 224 -23.29 31.66 18.61
N ASN A 225 -22.11 31.41 18.01
CA ASN A 225 -21.43 32.30 17.06
C ASN A 225 -21.13 33.70 17.62
N GLN A 226 -21.03 33.81 18.96
CA GLN A 226 -20.58 35.03 19.63
C GLN A 226 -19.05 35.00 19.77
N TYR A 227 -18.42 36.16 19.85
CA TYR A 227 -17.01 36.26 20.21
C TYR A 227 -16.88 36.47 21.71
N VAL A 228 -15.74 36.09 22.30
CA VAL A 228 -15.41 36.40 23.70
C VAL A 228 -14.34 37.47 23.71
N LEU A 229 -14.64 38.64 24.25
CA LEU A 229 -13.72 39.76 24.39
C LEU A 229 -13.56 40.12 25.87
N CYS A 230 -12.31 40.23 26.31
CA CYS A 230 -11.96 40.70 27.64
C CYS A 230 -10.79 41.69 27.55
N ASP A 231 -11.10 42.97 27.72
CA ASP A 231 -10.11 44.06 27.64
C ASP A 231 -9.14 44.08 28.84
N SER A 232 -9.55 43.55 30.00
CA SER A 232 -8.74 43.48 31.21
C SER A 232 -9.00 42.19 31.99
N VAL A 233 -8.20 41.16 31.72
CA VAL A 233 -8.29 39.85 32.38
C VAL A 233 -8.00 40.00 33.87
N THR A 234 -7.04 40.83 34.28
CA THR A 234 -6.73 41.06 35.69
C THR A 234 -7.95 41.58 36.48
N ARG A 235 -8.69 42.54 35.90
CA ARG A 235 -9.92 43.06 36.52
C ARG A 235 -11.02 41.99 36.51
N LYS A 236 -11.25 41.35 35.37
CA LYS A 236 -12.28 40.33 35.20
C LYS A 236 -12.07 39.06 36.01
N LYS A 237 -10.82 38.68 36.27
CA LYS A 237 -10.47 37.57 37.20
C LYS A 237 -11.00 37.83 38.60
N THR A 238 -11.03 39.10 39.02
CA THR A 238 -11.55 39.49 40.34
C THR A 238 -13.07 39.53 40.37
N GLU A 239 -13.70 40.01 39.28
CA GLU A 239 -15.16 40.11 39.17
C GLU A 239 -15.83 38.74 38.93
N GLU A 240 -15.21 37.90 38.10
CA GLU A 240 -15.74 36.63 37.59
C GLU A 240 -14.68 35.50 37.65
N PRO A 241 -14.21 35.11 38.85
CA PRO A 241 -13.12 34.15 39.02
C PRO A 241 -13.43 32.75 38.45
N GLU A 242 -14.70 32.35 38.41
CA GLU A 242 -15.10 31.09 37.75
C GLU A 242 -14.89 31.09 36.23
N PHE A 243 -14.97 32.27 35.58
CA PHE A 243 -14.91 32.40 34.13
C PHE A 243 -13.48 32.70 33.66
N PHE A 244 -12.78 33.60 34.34
CA PHE A 244 -11.43 34.04 33.98
C PHE A 244 -10.32 33.48 34.87
N GLY A 245 -10.64 32.61 35.84
CA GLY A 245 -9.66 32.06 36.79
C GLY A 245 -8.48 31.37 36.11
N LYS A 246 -8.76 30.35 35.29
CA LYS A 246 -7.73 29.59 34.54
C LYS A 246 -6.98 30.47 33.53
N ILE A 247 -7.68 31.37 32.83
CA ILE A 247 -7.06 32.28 31.84
C ILE A 247 -6.13 33.28 32.53
N GLY A 248 -6.54 33.79 33.69
CA GLY A 248 -5.77 34.74 34.47
C GLY A 248 -4.53 34.15 35.14
N ASP A 249 -4.30 32.84 35.05
CA ASP A 249 -3.04 32.20 35.45
C ASP A 249 -2.00 32.19 34.31
N LEU A 250 -2.42 32.48 33.07
CA LEU A 250 -1.57 32.53 31.87
C LEU A 250 -0.90 33.89 31.63
N ASN A 251 -0.93 34.80 32.61
CA ASN A 251 -0.35 36.15 32.53
C ASN A 251 -0.83 36.99 31.34
N ILE A 252 -2.09 36.79 30.92
CA ILE A 252 -2.74 37.53 29.84
C ILE A 252 -3.35 38.82 30.39
N GLN A 253 -3.20 39.93 29.66
CA GLN A 253 -3.82 41.23 29.96
C GLN A 253 -5.16 41.39 29.26
N SER A 254 -5.23 41.05 27.97
CA SER A 254 -6.47 41.08 27.18
C SER A 254 -6.57 39.85 26.27
N ILE A 255 -7.79 39.38 26.03
CA ILE A 255 -8.03 38.20 25.18
C ILE A 255 -9.24 38.43 24.29
N LEU A 256 -9.12 37.99 23.04
CA LEU A 256 -10.18 37.92 22.05
C LEU A 256 -10.22 36.50 21.48
N LEU A 257 -11.38 35.85 21.56
CA LEU A 257 -11.64 34.55 20.97
C LEU A 257 -12.76 34.69 19.94
N VAL A 258 -12.44 34.37 18.69
CA VAL A 258 -13.38 34.43 17.56
C VAL A 258 -13.69 33.01 17.09
N PRO A 259 -14.96 32.58 17.06
CA PRO A 259 -15.32 31.24 16.62
C PRO A 259 -15.08 31.09 15.11
N ILE A 260 -14.61 29.90 14.71
CA ILE A 260 -14.42 29.49 13.33
C ILE A 260 -15.38 28.34 13.05
N GLN A 261 -16.24 28.50 12.04
CA GLN A 261 -17.35 27.59 11.78
C GLN A 261 -17.21 26.88 10.42
N ILE A 262 -17.77 25.68 10.36
CA ILE A 262 -18.03 24.96 9.11
C ILE A 262 -19.54 24.67 9.09
N GLY A 263 -20.26 25.32 8.18
CA GLY A 263 -21.72 25.36 8.26
C GLY A 263 -22.16 26.04 9.56
N GLU A 264 -22.98 25.37 10.36
CA GLU A 264 -23.45 25.88 11.66
C GLU A 264 -22.62 25.36 12.85
N VAL A 265 -21.55 24.61 12.61
CA VAL A 265 -20.77 23.95 13.67
C VAL A 265 -19.45 24.68 13.90
N THR A 266 -19.25 25.16 15.13
CA THR A 266 -17.94 25.66 15.58
C THR A 266 -16.93 24.53 15.57
N THR A 267 -15.89 24.69 14.76
CA THR A 267 -14.83 23.68 14.54
C THR A 267 -13.48 24.15 15.05
N GLY A 268 -13.32 25.46 15.21
CA GLY A 268 -12.07 26.10 15.63
C GLY A 268 -12.34 27.44 16.32
N ILE A 269 -11.28 28.01 16.89
CA ILE A 269 -11.25 29.38 17.42
C ILE A 269 -9.97 30.04 16.91
N LEU A 270 -10.10 31.27 16.47
CA LEU A 270 -9.00 32.19 16.30
C LEU A 270 -8.83 32.97 17.61
N GLY A 271 -7.71 32.76 18.28
CA GLY A 271 -7.37 33.45 19.52
C GLY A 271 -6.35 34.55 19.28
N LEU A 272 -6.56 35.70 19.92
CA LEU A 272 -5.61 36.79 20.03
C LEU A 272 -5.50 37.17 21.50
N ASP A 273 -4.29 37.35 22.00
CA ASP A 273 -4.07 37.85 23.35
C ASP A 273 -2.91 38.84 23.43
N THR A 274 -2.94 39.67 24.48
CA THR A 274 -1.86 40.58 24.84
C THR A 274 -1.35 40.25 26.23
N LEU A 275 -0.04 40.40 26.43
CA LEU A 275 0.66 40.05 27.67
C LEU A 275 1.20 41.28 28.40
N LEU A 276 1.44 42.38 27.66
CA LEU A 276 2.07 43.58 28.22
C LEU A 276 1.09 44.69 28.58
N GLN A 277 0.11 44.92 27.72
CA GLN A 277 -0.80 46.06 27.83
C GLN A 277 -2.23 45.63 27.57
N GLU A 278 -3.16 46.28 28.27
CA GLU A 278 -4.58 46.17 27.98
C GLU A 278 -4.85 46.71 26.57
N THR A 279 -5.57 45.94 25.77
CA THR A 279 -5.95 46.26 24.40
C THR A 279 -7.43 45.94 24.23
N SER A 280 -8.12 46.77 23.45
CA SER A 280 -9.49 46.50 23.02
C SER A 280 -9.58 46.40 21.51
N TRP A 281 -10.55 45.61 21.05
CA TRP A 281 -10.86 45.41 19.64
C TRP A 281 -12.30 45.85 19.39
N ILE A 282 -12.53 46.57 18.29
CA ILE A 282 -13.87 47.04 17.90
C ILE A 282 -14.61 45.99 17.07
N ASP A 283 -15.93 46.04 17.03
CA ASP A 283 -16.78 45.06 16.35
C ASP A 283 -16.42 44.88 14.86
N GLU A 284 -16.10 45.96 14.16
CA GLU A 284 -15.70 45.91 12.74
C GLU A 284 -14.39 45.12 12.52
N GLU A 285 -13.44 45.22 13.45
CA GLU A 285 -12.19 44.45 13.42
C GLU A 285 -12.44 42.97 13.71
N ILE A 286 -13.28 42.68 14.71
CA ILE A 286 -13.64 41.30 15.08
C ILE A 286 -14.36 40.59 13.94
N ASN A 287 -15.28 41.28 13.25
CA ASN A 287 -15.95 40.75 12.06
C ASN A 287 -14.96 40.46 10.92
N THR A 288 -13.94 41.29 10.76
CA THR A 288 -12.88 41.08 9.76
C THR A 288 -12.01 39.87 10.14
N LEU A 289 -11.69 39.70 11.42
CA LEU A 289 -10.97 38.53 11.94
C LEU A 289 -11.77 37.24 11.80
N ARG A 290 -13.11 37.29 11.87
CA ARG A 290 -13.97 36.14 11.59
C ARG A 290 -13.81 35.66 10.15
N ILE A 291 -13.74 36.58 9.18
CA ILE A 291 -13.47 36.24 7.77
C ILE A 291 -12.09 35.59 7.63
N PHE A 292 -11.08 36.12 8.33
CA PHE A 292 -9.75 35.52 8.36
C PHE A 292 -9.77 34.09 8.90
N GLY A 293 -10.45 33.86 10.03
CA GLY A 293 -10.66 32.52 10.56
C GLY A 293 -11.31 31.57 9.55
N GLN A 294 -12.29 32.05 8.78
CA GLN A 294 -12.94 31.27 7.72
C GLN A 294 -11.99 30.92 6.57
N VAL A 295 -11.15 31.86 6.14
CA VAL A 295 -10.13 31.63 5.10
C VAL A 295 -9.17 30.52 5.53
N ILE A 296 -8.72 30.58 6.78
CA ILE A 296 -7.76 29.64 7.35
C ILE A 296 -8.36 28.24 7.47
N ILE A 297 -9.58 28.09 8.00
CA ILE A 297 -10.19 26.76 8.12
C ILE A 297 -10.45 26.12 6.76
N ASN A 298 -10.85 26.90 5.75
CA ASN A 298 -11.01 26.39 4.39
C ASN A 298 -9.68 25.87 3.81
N ALA A 299 -8.57 26.56 4.10
CA ALA A 299 -7.23 26.08 3.72
C ALA A 299 -6.87 24.76 4.42
N ILE A 300 -7.17 24.62 5.72
CA ILE A 300 -6.94 23.39 6.48
C ILE A 300 -7.78 22.23 5.93
N ILE A 301 -9.07 22.45 5.64
CA ILE A 301 -9.96 21.44 5.06
C ILE A 301 -9.41 20.95 3.73
N ARG A 302 -9.03 21.90 2.86
CA ARG A 302 -8.42 21.58 1.57
C ARG A 302 -7.15 20.74 1.76
N ARG A 303 -6.25 21.17 2.65
CA ARG A 303 -5.01 20.43 2.96
C ARG A 303 -5.31 18.99 3.38
N LYS A 304 -6.25 18.79 4.31
CA LYS A 304 -6.68 17.46 4.78
C LYS A 304 -7.30 16.63 3.65
N GLY A 305 -8.04 17.27 2.73
CA GLY A 305 -8.60 16.63 1.54
C GLY A 305 -7.53 16.15 0.57
N ASP A 306 -6.60 17.03 0.20
CA ASP A 306 -5.48 16.74 -0.70
C ASP A 306 -4.59 15.62 -0.12
N GLN A 307 -4.28 15.67 1.17
CA GLN A 307 -3.51 14.63 1.85
C GLN A 307 -4.22 13.27 1.81
N LYS A 308 -5.51 13.22 2.15
CA LYS A 308 -6.29 11.98 2.11
C LYS A 308 -6.34 11.39 0.71
N LEU A 309 -6.42 12.23 -0.33
CA LEU A 309 -6.40 11.79 -1.71
C LEU A 309 -5.07 11.10 -2.03
N VAL A 310 -3.94 11.75 -1.73
CA VAL A 310 -2.60 11.18 -1.95
C VAL A 310 -2.43 9.85 -1.21
N GLU A 311 -2.76 9.80 0.09
CA GLU A 311 -2.67 8.58 0.89
C GLU A 311 -3.57 7.45 0.35
N SER A 312 -4.74 7.80 -0.19
CA SER A 312 -5.63 6.82 -0.82
C SER A 312 -5.07 6.31 -2.14
N GLU A 313 -4.54 7.19 -3.00
CA GLU A 313 -3.92 6.82 -4.27
C GLU A 313 -2.71 5.91 -4.08
N GLU A 314 -1.83 6.23 -3.13
CA GLU A 314 -0.69 5.38 -2.78
C GLU A 314 -1.14 4.04 -2.24
N ARG A 315 -2.18 4.01 -1.39
CA ARG A 315 -2.76 2.76 -0.88
C ARG A 315 -3.27 1.87 -2.01
N TYR A 316 -4.04 2.42 -2.95
CA TYR A 316 -4.56 1.66 -4.09
C TYR A 316 -3.44 1.20 -5.03
N ARG A 317 -2.47 2.09 -5.32
CA ARG A 317 -1.28 1.75 -6.11
C ARG A 317 -0.53 0.58 -5.48
N ASN A 318 -0.28 0.62 -4.17
CA ASN A 318 0.42 -0.45 -3.46
C ASN A 318 -0.35 -1.78 -3.51
N VAL A 319 -1.67 -1.77 -3.39
CA VAL A 319 -2.48 -2.98 -3.53
C VAL A 319 -2.31 -3.61 -4.92
N VAL A 320 -2.36 -2.81 -5.98
CA VAL A 320 -2.20 -3.29 -7.36
C VAL A 320 -0.77 -3.76 -7.66
N GLU A 321 0.23 -3.02 -7.18
CA GLU A 321 1.65 -3.32 -7.39
C GLU A 321 2.13 -4.56 -6.63
N GLN A 322 1.50 -4.90 -5.50
CA GLN A 322 1.87 -6.07 -4.67
C GLN A 322 1.11 -7.35 -5.04
N GLN A 323 0.14 -7.30 -5.96
CA GLN A 323 -0.53 -8.51 -6.42
C GLN A 323 0.41 -9.40 -7.23
N ALA A 324 0.31 -10.71 -7.02
CA ALA A 324 1.09 -11.71 -7.75
C ALA A 324 0.58 -11.92 -9.20
N GLU A 325 -0.67 -11.56 -9.46
CA GLU A 325 -1.27 -11.59 -10.78
C GLU A 325 -0.77 -10.41 -11.63
N PHE A 326 -0.65 -10.63 -12.93
CA PHE A 326 -0.25 -9.62 -13.89
C PHE A 326 -1.42 -8.67 -14.09
N ILE A 327 -1.24 -7.39 -13.84
CA ILE A 327 -2.27 -6.40 -14.14
C ILE A 327 -1.73 -5.50 -15.22
N CYS A 328 -2.47 -5.38 -16.32
CA CYS A 328 -2.17 -4.40 -17.35
C CYS A 328 -3.44 -3.73 -17.88
N ARG A 329 -3.26 -2.51 -18.39
CA ARG A 329 -4.26 -1.78 -19.15
C ARG A 329 -3.64 -1.36 -20.45
N TYR A 330 -4.32 -1.57 -21.57
CA TYR A 330 -3.80 -1.21 -22.88
C TYR A 330 -4.90 -0.81 -23.85
N ARG A 331 -4.53 0.02 -24.82
CA ARG A 331 -5.42 0.42 -25.92
C ARG A 331 -5.62 -0.73 -26.90
N PRO A 332 -6.70 -0.73 -27.71
CA PRO A 332 -6.91 -1.75 -28.73
C PRO A 332 -5.78 -1.90 -29.75
N ASP A 333 -4.95 -0.88 -29.93
CA ASP A 333 -3.78 -0.94 -30.81
C ASP A 333 -2.55 -1.64 -30.19
N GLY A 334 -2.68 -2.10 -28.93
CA GLY A 334 -1.65 -2.77 -28.13
C GLY A 334 -0.80 -1.85 -27.25
N THR A 335 -1.08 -0.54 -27.23
CA THR A 335 -0.30 0.42 -26.43
C THR A 335 -0.63 0.28 -24.95
N HIS A 336 0.34 -0.10 -24.13
CA HIS A 336 0.15 -0.25 -22.69
C HIS A 336 0.05 1.12 -22.02
N ILE A 337 -0.95 1.31 -21.17
CA ILE A 337 -1.20 2.52 -20.39
C ILE A 337 -0.74 2.30 -18.94
N PHE A 338 -0.86 1.06 -18.45
CA PHE A 338 -0.48 0.68 -17.10
C PHE A 338 -0.03 -0.78 -17.08
N VAL A 339 0.97 -1.08 -16.25
CA VAL A 339 1.39 -2.44 -15.88
C VAL A 339 1.80 -2.44 -14.42
N ASN A 340 1.47 -3.50 -13.68
CA ASN A 340 1.98 -3.68 -12.32
C ASN A 340 3.37 -4.34 -12.30
N ASN A 341 3.98 -4.36 -11.12
CA ASN A 341 5.30 -4.93 -10.89
C ASN A 341 5.37 -6.43 -11.22
N ALA A 342 4.32 -7.21 -10.94
CA ALA A 342 4.29 -8.63 -11.29
C ALA A 342 4.37 -8.86 -12.81
N TYR A 343 3.67 -8.05 -13.62
CA TYR A 343 3.80 -8.08 -15.09
C TYR A 343 5.24 -7.79 -15.53
N CYS A 344 5.86 -6.75 -14.96
CA CYS A 344 7.22 -6.33 -15.30
C CYS A 344 8.26 -7.41 -14.95
N MET A 345 8.17 -7.97 -13.74
CA MET A 345 9.04 -9.05 -13.27
C MET A 345 8.88 -10.31 -14.12
N TYR A 346 7.64 -10.63 -14.50
CA TYR A 346 7.35 -11.83 -15.28
C TYR A 346 7.97 -11.78 -16.69
N PHE A 347 7.86 -10.65 -17.39
CA PHE A 347 8.44 -10.48 -18.72
C PHE A 347 9.90 -10.00 -18.70
N GLY A 348 10.42 -9.58 -17.54
CA GLY A 348 11.78 -9.06 -17.39
C GLY A 348 11.98 -7.69 -18.03
N ILE A 349 10.94 -6.85 -18.06
CA ILE A 349 10.94 -5.54 -18.73
C ILE A 349 10.48 -4.49 -17.71
N PRO A 350 11.20 -3.37 -17.54
CA PRO A 350 10.80 -2.32 -16.61
C PRO A 350 9.59 -1.54 -17.13
N SER A 351 8.80 -0.98 -16.22
CA SER A 351 7.50 -0.37 -16.53
C SER A 351 7.61 0.85 -17.46
N ASP A 352 8.68 1.63 -17.36
CA ASP A 352 8.99 2.79 -18.22
C ASP A 352 9.27 2.39 -19.68
N GLU A 353 9.72 1.15 -19.91
CA GLU A 353 9.92 0.62 -21.24
C GLU A 353 8.65 0.04 -21.86
N VAL A 354 7.64 -0.31 -21.05
CA VAL A 354 6.36 -0.89 -21.49
C VAL A 354 5.29 0.19 -21.65
N ILE A 355 5.16 1.09 -20.68
CA ILE A 355 4.12 2.12 -20.67
C ILE A 355 4.32 3.09 -21.84
N GLY A 356 3.23 3.36 -22.55
CA GLY A 356 3.21 4.17 -23.78
C GLY A 356 3.69 3.44 -25.04
N LYS A 357 4.11 2.17 -24.94
CA LYS A 357 4.62 1.38 -26.07
C LYS A 357 3.72 0.19 -26.40
N LYS A 358 3.85 -0.29 -27.64
CA LYS A 358 3.18 -1.51 -28.12
C LYS A 358 4.01 -2.73 -27.78
N PHE A 359 3.84 -3.25 -26.58
CA PHE A 359 4.48 -4.50 -26.19
C PHE A 359 3.60 -5.69 -26.60
N LYS A 360 4.16 -6.61 -27.40
CA LYS A 360 3.48 -7.83 -27.86
C LYS A 360 4.41 -9.02 -27.64
N PRO A 361 4.16 -9.87 -26.64
CA PRO A 361 4.91 -11.10 -26.44
C PRO A 361 4.86 -11.98 -27.70
N LYS A 362 5.95 -12.71 -27.97
CA LYS A 362 5.93 -13.73 -29.03
C LYS A 362 4.97 -14.84 -28.59
N MET A 363 4.19 -15.36 -29.53
CA MET A 363 3.25 -16.45 -29.29
C MET A 363 3.19 -17.37 -30.52
N PRO A 364 2.78 -18.64 -30.38
CA PRO A 364 2.53 -19.51 -31.51
C PRO A 364 1.47 -18.92 -32.47
N LYS A 365 1.52 -19.31 -33.74
CA LYS A 365 0.63 -18.76 -34.78
C LYS A 365 -0.83 -19.13 -34.55
N GLU A 366 -1.09 -20.31 -33.99
CA GLU A 366 -2.45 -20.75 -33.64
C GLU A 366 -3.03 -19.88 -32.54
N ASP A 367 -2.31 -19.67 -31.43
CA ASP A 367 -2.72 -18.80 -30.32
C ASP A 367 -2.98 -17.35 -30.76
N LEU A 368 -2.16 -16.80 -31.67
CA LEU A 368 -2.37 -15.44 -32.17
C LEU A 368 -3.73 -15.30 -32.89
N LYS A 369 -4.13 -16.33 -33.64
CA LYS A 369 -5.42 -16.34 -34.34
C LYS A 369 -6.58 -16.45 -33.36
N GLU A 370 -6.46 -17.29 -32.34
CA GLU A 370 -7.46 -17.42 -31.28
C GLU A 370 -7.62 -16.14 -30.47
N LEU A 371 -6.50 -15.47 -30.14
CA LEU A 371 -6.50 -14.20 -29.43
C LEU A 371 -7.24 -13.09 -30.20
N CYS A 372 -7.00 -12.99 -31.52
CA CYS A 372 -7.74 -12.05 -32.37
C CYS A 372 -9.25 -12.34 -32.40
N GLN A 373 -9.63 -13.63 -32.47
CA GLN A 373 -11.04 -14.02 -32.45
C GLN A 373 -11.68 -13.73 -31.10
N TYR A 374 -10.95 -13.93 -30.00
CA TYR A 374 -11.40 -13.65 -28.65
C TYR A 374 -11.71 -12.17 -28.45
N PHE A 375 -10.78 -11.25 -28.76
CA PHE A 375 -11.03 -9.81 -28.61
C PHE A 375 -12.16 -9.31 -29.51
N SER A 376 -12.40 -9.94 -30.68
CA SER A 376 -13.52 -9.59 -31.55
C SER A 376 -14.90 -9.94 -30.98
N LYS A 377 -14.96 -10.80 -29.97
CA LYS A 377 -16.21 -11.20 -29.29
C LYS A 377 -16.59 -10.27 -28.14
N LEU A 378 -15.68 -9.42 -27.67
CA LEU A 378 -15.96 -8.46 -26.61
C LEU A 378 -16.75 -7.28 -27.19
N THR A 379 -17.94 -7.04 -26.68
CA THR A 379 -18.86 -5.97 -27.13
C THR A 379 -19.37 -5.17 -25.92
N PRO A 380 -20.03 -4.01 -26.11
CA PRO A 380 -20.62 -3.27 -25.00
C PRO A 380 -21.62 -4.09 -24.16
N GLU A 381 -22.33 -5.04 -24.77
CA GLU A 381 -23.26 -5.95 -24.09
C GLU A 381 -22.55 -7.08 -23.34
N TYR A 382 -21.35 -7.46 -23.78
CA TYR A 382 -20.53 -8.53 -23.22
C TYR A 382 -19.05 -8.10 -23.16
N PRO A 383 -18.70 -7.19 -22.22
CA PRO A 383 -17.36 -6.61 -22.16
C PRO A 383 -16.33 -7.54 -21.52
N ASP A 384 -16.76 -8.58 -20.80
CA ASP A 384 -15.91 -9.47 -20.03
C ASP A 384 -15.61 -10.79 -20.78
N GLY A 385 -14.36 -11.25 -20.67
CA GLY A 385 -13.94 -12.54 -21.23
C GLY A 385 -12.79 -13.18 -20.47
N THR A 386 -12.53 -14.45 -20.77
CA THR A 386 -11.33 -15.16 -20.31
C THR A 386 -10.75 -15.97 -21.45
N ILE A 387 -9.41 -15.98 -21.56
CA ILE A 387 -8.68 -16.77 -22.54
C ILE A 387 -7.46 -17.45 -21.90
N GLU A 388 -7.14 -18.66 -22.34
CA GLU A 388 -5.88 -19.33 -22.05
C GLU A 388 -5.07 -19.44 -23.34
N HIS A 389 -3.82 -18.99 -23.32
CA HIS A 389 -2.96 -19.08 -24.50
C HIS A 389 -1.49 -19.24 -24.12
N GLN A 390 -0.69 -19.65 -25.08
CA GLN A 390 0.74 -19.80 -24.93
C GLN A 390 1.51 -18.52 -25.29
N VAL A 391 2.64 -18.31 -24.63
CA VAL A 391 3.64 -17.31 -25.00
C VAL A 391 5.02 -17.96 -25.09
N ILE A 392 5.85 -17.42 -25.97
CA ILE A 392 7.23 -17.85 -26.21
C ILE A 392 8.15 -16.82 -25.57
N PHE A 393 8.91 -17.26 -24.58
CA PHE A 393 9.90 -16.43 -23.89
C PHE A 393 11.20 -16.27 -24.70
N PRO A 394 12.03 -15.25 -24.40
CA PRO A 394 13.31 -15.05 -25.08
C PRO A 394 14.28 -16.25 -25.01
N ASP A 395 14.17 -17.07 -23.96
CA ASP A 395 14.91 -18.32 -23.76
C ASP A 395 14.42 -19.48 -24.67
N GLY A 396 13.34 -19.26 -25.44
CA GLY A 396 12.69 -20.26 -26.28
C GLY A 396 11.67 -21.13 -25.53
N GLY A 397 11.51 -20.95 -24.22
CA GLY A 397 10.54 -21.66 -23.41
C GLY A 397 9.10 -21.27 -23.73
N ILE A 398 8.19 -22.24 -23.69
CA ILE A 398 6.75 -22.03 -23.83
C ILE A 398 6.14 -21.94 -22.44
N ARG A 399 5.39 -20.88 -22.18
CA ARG A 399 4.62 -20.69 -20.95
C ARG A 399 3.14 -20.51 -21.25
N TRP A 400 2.30 -21.05 -20.38
CA TRP A 400 0.85 -20.90 -20.48
C TRP A 400 0.37 -19.78 -19.59
N GLN A 401 -0.50 -18.93 -20.14
CA GLN A 401 -1.12 -17.82 -19.43
C GLN A 401 -2.62 -17.94 -19.50
N GLN A 402 -3.28 -17.54 -18.42
CA GLN A 402 -4.70 -17.26 -18.41
C GLN A 402 -4.90 -15.77 -18.20
N TRP A 403 -5.72 -15.15 -19.04
CA TRP A 403 -6.10 -13.75 -18.97
C TRP A 403 -7.60 -13.63 -18.80
N SER A 404 -8.00 -12.76 -17.86
CA SER A 404 -9.36 -12.26 -17.71
C SER A 404 -9.36 -10.80 -18.13
N ASP A 405 -10.15 -10.47 -19.14
CA ASP A 405 -10.16 -9.12 -19.74
C ASP A 405 -11.54 -8.48 -19.61
N HIS A 406 -11.53 -7.18 -19.34
CA HIS A 406 -12.69 -6.31 -19.40
C HIS A 406 -12.46 -5.21 -20.44
N ALA A 407 -13.30 -5.16 -21.47
CA ALA A 407 -13.26 -4.15 -22.50
C ALA A 407 -14.06 -2.90 -22.08
N VAL A 408 -13.42 -1.74 -22.12
CA VAL A 408 -14.05 -0.43 -21.85
C VAL A 408 -14.39 0.23 -23.18
N PHE A 409 -15.60 0.77 -23.27
CA PHE A 409 -16.14 1.40 -24.47
C PHE A 409 -16.46 2.88 -24.22
N ASP A 410 -16.38 3.69 -25.27
CA ASP A 410 -16.87 5.06 -25.25
C ASP A 410 -18.40 5.15 -25.46
N GLU A 411 -18.95 6.37 -25.42
CA GLU A 411 -20.39 6.64 -25.65
C GLU A 411 -20.89 6.20 -27.05
N HIS A 412 -19.98 5.96 -27.99
CA HIS A 412 -20.28 5.51 -29.34
C HIS A 412 -20.14 3.99 -29.52
N GLY A 413 -19.84 3.25 -28.45
CA GLY A 413 -19.65 1.80 -28.47
C GLY A 413 -18.33 1.35 -29.07
N THR A 414 -17.35 2.25 -29.22
CA THR A 414 -15.99 1.92 -29.68
C THR A 414 -15.14 1.52 -28.48
N CYS A 415 -14.45 0.39 -28.56
CA CYS A 415 -13.52 -0.03 -27.51
C CYS A 415 -12.36 0.97 -27.41
N VAL A 416 -12.11 1.50 -26.22
CA VAL A 416 -11.03 2.47 -25.95
C VAL A 416 -9.90 1.87 -25.13
N GLU A 417 -10.17 0.80 -24.39
CA GLU A 417 -9.22 0.20 -23.46
C GLU A 417 -9.60 -1.24 -23.10
N TYR A 418 -8.60 -2.08 -22.86
CA TYR A 418 -8.74 -3.37 -22.19
C TYR A 418 -8.08 -3.30 -20.81
N GLN A 419 -8.78 -3.79 -19.80
CA GLN A 419 -8.29 -4.00 -18.44
C GLN A 419 -8.12 -5.50 -18.21
N SER A 420 -6.90 -5.93 -17.96
CA SER A 420 -6.54 -7.34 -18.05
C SER A 420 -5.82 -7.81 -16.79
N VAL A 421 -6.29 -8.92 -16.25
CA VAL A 421 -5.65 -9.64 -15.14
C VAL A 421 -5.18 -11.00 -15.65
N GLY A 422 -3.88 -11.23 -15.56
CA GLY A 422 -3.21 -12.42 -16.08
C GLY A 422 -2.57 -13.24 -14.98
N ARG A 423 -2.47 -14.55 -15.19
CA ARG A 423 -1.69 -15.45 -14.34
C ARG A 423 -0.98 -16.52 -15.13
N ASP A 424 0.18 -16.95 -14.65
CA ASP A 424 0.87 -18.11 -15.20
C ASP A 424 0.19 -19.40 -14.73
N ILE A 425 -0.15 -20.28 -15.69
CA ILE A 425 -0.78 -21.58 -15.45
C ILE A 425 0.06 -22.74 -16.02
N THR A 426 1.35 -22.51 -16.28
CA THR A 426 2.28 -23.47 -16.89
C THR A 426 2.39 -24.75 -16.08
N ASP A 427 2.59 -24.63 -14.76
CA ASP A 427 2.70 -25.80 -13.88
C ASP A 427 1.41 -26.62 -13.85
N ARG A 428 0.25 -25.93 -13.79
CA ARG A 428 -1.06 -26.57 -13.85
C ARG A 428 -1.23 -27.36 -15.15
N LYS A 429 -0.90 -26.76 -16.31
CA LYS A 429 -0.98 -27.42 -17.62
C LYS A 429 0.02 -28.57 -17.75
N ARG A 430 1.23 -28.44 -17.19
CA ARG A 430 2.23 -29.51 -17.20
C ARG A 430 1.77 -30.72 -16.40
N ILE A 431 1.15 -30.51 -15.25
CA ILE A 431 0.56 -31.59 -14.44
C ILE A 431 -0.57 -32.27 -15.20
N GLU A 432 -1.48 -31.51 -15.82
CA GLU A 432 -2.60 -32.02 -16.61
C GLU A 432 -2.11 -32.89 -17.79
N ILE A 433 -1.13 -32.40 -18.55
CA ILE A 433 -0.53 -33.12 -19.69
C ILE A 433 0.19 -34.39 -19.21
N ASN A 434 1.00 -34.31 -18.16
CA ASN A 434 1.72 -35.46 -17.62
C ASN A 434 0.76 -36.54 -17.10
N LEU A 435 -0.35 -36.13 -16.46
CA LEU A 435 -1.38 -37.05 -16.00
C LEU A 435 -2.03 -37.78 -17.18
N ALA A 436 -2.46 -37.03 -18.21
CA ALA A 436 -3.05 -37.61 -19.42
C ALA A 436 -2.10 -38.59 -20.12
N GLN A 437 -0.81 -38.23 -20.25
CA GLN A 437 0.21 -39.11 -20.83
C GLN A 437 0.46 -40.37 -19.99
N SER A 438 0.46 -40.24 -18.65
CA SER A 438 0.60 -41.38 -17.75
C SER A 438 -0.61 -42.32 -17.83
N GLU A 439 -1.82 -41.78 -17.95
CA GLU A 439 -3.05 -42.58 -18.13
C GLU A 439 -3.04 -43.32 -19.48
N GLU A 440 -2.63 -42.66 -20.56
CA GLU A 440 -2.51 -43.26 -21.89
C GLU A 440 -1.44 -44.35 -21.93
N LEU A 441 -0.29 -44.11 -21.29
CA LEU A 441 0.78 -45.09 -21.14
C LEU A 441 0.29 -46.32 -20.34
N TYR A 442 -0.36 -46.11 -19.19
CA TYR A 442 -0.95 -47.18 -18.39
C TYR A 442 -1.93 -48.02 -19.21
N ARG A 443 -2.86 -47.37 -19.92
CA ARG A 443 -3.84 -48.04 -20.78
C ARG A 443 -3.17 -48.88 -21.86
N THR A 444 -2.18 -48.30 -22.54
CA THR A 444 -1.46 -48.97 -23.62
C THR A 444 -0.71 -50.20 -23.11
N VAL A 445 0.03 -50.08 -22.00
CA VAL A 445 0.76 -51.21 -21.40
C VAL A 445 -0.21 -52.30 -20.95
N PHE A 446 -1.24 -51.95 -20.19
CA PHE A 446 -2.21 -52.91 -19.68
C PHE A 446 -2.92 -53.70 -20.79
N GLU A 447 -3.23 -53.05 -21.93
CA GLU A 447 -3.92 -53.67 -23.06
C GLU A 447 -3.01 -54.49 -24.00
N SER A 448 -1.72 -54.17 -24.11
CA SER A 448 -0.83 -54.71 -25.15
C SER A 448 0.19 -55.74 -24.67
N THR A 449 0.15 -56.17 -23.41
CA THR A 449 1.15 -57.09 -22.80
C THR A 449 1.16 -58.51 -23.35
N GLY A 450 0.16 -58.94 -24.12
CA GLY A 450 0.06 -60.29 -24.68
C GLY A 450 -0.19 -61.40 -23.65
N THR A 451 -0.33 -61.06 -22.36
CA THR A 451 -0.75 -61.95 -21.28
C THR A 451 -2.11 -61.51 -20.74
N ALA A 452 -2.91 -62.46 -20.27
CA ALA A 452 -4.20 -62.13 -19.66
C ALA A 452 -3.97 -61.42 -18.32
N MET A 453 -4.42 -60.18 -18.21
CA MET A 453 -4.24 -59.36 -17.00
C MET A 453 -5.56 -58.85 -16.46
N MET A 454 -5.65 -58.75 -15.14
CA MET A 454 -6.80 -58.16 -14.45
C MET A 454 -6.40 -57.45 -13.16
N VAL A 455 -7.18 -56.46 -12.78
CA VAL A 455 -7.10 -55.78 -11.48
C VAL A 455 -8.25 -56.28 -10.61
N LEU A 456 -7.91 -56.73 -9.40
CA LEU A 456 -8.86 -57.31 -8.45
C LEU A 456 -9.02 -56.42 -7.21
N ASP A 457 -10.24 -56.34 -6.70
CA ASP A 457 -10.54 -55.67 -5.43
C ASP A 457 -10.42 -56.61 -4.22
N GLU A 458 -10.58 -56.05 -3.01
CA GLU A 458 -10.57 -56.78 -1.74
C GLU A 458 -11.62 -57.90 -1.68
N ASP A 459 -12.82 -57.63 -2.19
CA ASP A 459 -13.99 -58.52 -2.15
C ASP A 459 -13.98 -59.63 -3.20
N THR A 460 -12.88 -59.78 -3.95
CA THR A 460 -12.67 -60.71 -5.08
C THR A 460 -13.26 -60.26 -6.43
N SER A 461 -13.90 -59.10 -6.48
CA SER A 461 -14.44 -58.54 -7.72
C SER A 461 -13.34 -58.14 -8.69
N ILE A 462 -13.59 -58.33 -9.98
CA ILE A 462 -12.67 -57.90 -11.05
C ILE A 462 -13.02 -56.45 -11.42
N ILE A 463 -12.10 -55.52 -11.18
CA ILE A 463 -12.26 -54.09 -11.45
C ILE A 463 -11.98 -53.80 -12.93
N SER A 464 -10.93 -54.39 -13.48
CA SER A 464 -10.56 -54.18 -14.87
C SER A 464 -9.89 -55.42 -15.44
N ALA A 465 -10.10 -55.68 -16.73
CA ALA A 465 -9.52 -56.81 -17.45
C ALA A 465 -9.04 -56.37 -18.83
N ASN A 466 -7.84 -56.79 -19.24
CA ASN A 466 -7.31 -56.46 -20.56
C ASN A 466 -7.91 -57.36 -21.66
N HIS A 467 -7.63 -57.04 -22.93
CA HIS A 467 -8.17 -57.81 -24.07
C HIS A 467 -7.80 -59.31 -24.04
N GLU A 468 -6.60 -59.66 -23.58
CA GLU A 468 -6.19 -61.07 -23.50
C GLU A 468 -6.98 -61.87 -22.45
N MET A 469 -7.45 -61.22 -21.39
CA MET A 469 -8.33 -61.84 -20.40
C MET A 469 -9.71 -62.18 -20.99
N GLU A 470 -10.28 -61.30 -21.80
CA GLU A 470 -11.51 -61.59 -22.57
C GLU A 470 -11.29 -62.77 -23.53
N ARG A 471 -10.15 -62.79 -24.23
CA ARG A 471 -9.79 -63.87 -25.16
C ARG A 471 -9.64 -65.24 -24.47
N ILE A 472 -8.91 -65.31 -23.35
CA ILE A 472 -8.65 -66.60 -22.67
C ILE A 472 -9.86 -67.09 -21.88
N SER A 473 -10.66 -66.20 -21.30
CA SER A 473 -11.80 -66.57 -20.48
C SER A 473 -13.06 -66.93 -21.27
N GLY A 474 -13.20 -66.38 -22.49
CA GLY A 474 -14.40 -66.53 -23.32
C GLY A 474 -15.60 -65.70 -22.86
N TYR A 475 -15.41 -64.81 -21.88
CA TYR A 475 -16.39 -63.81 -21.46
C TYR A 475 -16.00 -62.45 -22.03
N SER A 476 -16.99 -61.69 -22.49
CA SER A 476 -16.74 -60.30 -22.88
C SER A 476 -16.34 -59.47 -21.66
N ARG A 477 -15.48 -58.46 -21.85
CA ARG A 477 -15.03 -57.58 -20.77
C ARG A 477 -16.17 -57.00 -19.94
N SER A 478 -17.26 -56.57 -20.59
CA SER A 478 -18.46 -56.04 -19.92
C SER A 478 -19.13 -57.01 -18.95
N ASN A 479 -18.97 -58.31 -19.15
CA ASN A 479 -19.49 -59.34 -18.26
C ASN A 479 -18.51 -59.66 -17.13
N ILE A 480 -17.21 -59.43 -17.35
CA ILE A 480 -16.15 -59.70 -16.38
C ILE A 480 -16.06 -58.55 -15.37
N GLU A 481 -15.88 -57.33 -15.89
CA GLU A 481 -15.66 -56.13 -15.08
C GLU A 481 -16.88 -55.80 -14.21
N HIS A 482 -16.64 -55.57 -12.92
CA HIS A 482 -17.60 -55.20 -11.90
C HIS A 482 -18.80 -56.14 -11.71
N SER A 483 -18.80 -57.30 -12.37
CA SER A 483 -19.93 -58.25 -12.38
C SER A 483 -19.50 -59.67 -11.98
N MET A 484 -18.24 -60.04 -12.20
CA MET A 484 -17.71 -61.37 -11.87
C MET A 484 -16.60 -61.30 -10.83
N SER A 485 -16.49 -62.39 -10.06
CA SER A 485 -15.40 -62.62 -9.12
C SER A 485 -14.34 -63.50 -9.78
N TRP A 486 -13.05 -63.25 -9.46
CA TRP A 486 -11.96 -64.12 -9.92
C TRP A 486 -12.17 -65.60 -9.53
N THR A 487 -12.92 -65.85 -8.45
CA THR A 487 -13.25 -67.19 -7.95
C THR A 487 -14.00 -68.06 -8.95
N SER A 488 -14.71 -67.45 -9.91
CA SER A 488 -15.44 -68.17 -10.97
C SER A 488 -14.52 -68.74 -12.06
N PHE A 489 -13.27 -68.26 -12.15
CA PHE A 489 -12.30 -68.68 -13.16
C PHE A 489 -11.25 -69.67 -12.62
N VAL A 490 -11.43 -70.14 -11.39
CA VAL A 490 -10.48 -71.02 -10.69
C VAL A 490 -11.14 -72.36 -10.42
N SER A 491 -10.40 -73.45 -10.60
CA SER A 491 -10.95 -74.78 -10.32
C SER A 491 -11.26 -75.00 -8.84
N PRO A 492 -12.25 -75.86 -8.49
CA PRO A 492 -12.62 -76.13 -7.11
C PRO A 492 -11.45 -76.62 -6.24
N GLU A 493 -10.50 -77.34 -6.84
CA GLU A 493 -9.31 -77.88 -6.18
C GLU A 493 -8.34 -76.76 -5.74
N ASP A 494 -8.21 -75.70 -6.55
CA ASP A 494 -7.29 -74.57 -6.30
C ASP A 494 -7.96 -73.40 -5.56
N LEU A 495 -9.30 -73.31 -5.60
CA LEU A 495 -10.08 -72.17 -5.11
C LEU A 495 -9.80 -71.84 -3.64
N LYS A 496 -9.83 -72.85 -2.75
CA LYS A 496 -9.62 -72.65 -1.30
C LYS A 496 -8.24 -72.06 -1.01
N ARG A 497 -7.20 -72.62 -1.62
CA ARG A 497 -5.81 -72.18 -1.47
C ARG A 497 -5.63 -70.74 -1.98
N MET A 498 -6.16 -70.46 -3.17
CA MET A 498 -6.05 -69.13 -3.78
C MET A 498 -6.81 -68.06 -2.99
N TYR A 499 -7.95 -68.42 -2.41
CA TYR A 499 -8.75 -67.51 -1.58
C TYR A 499 -8.03 -67.16 -0.27
N GLU A 500 -7.38 -68.14 0.37
CA GLU A 500 -6.51 -67.92 1.52
C GLU A 500 -5.32 -67.01 1.18
N TYR A 501 -4.69 -67.20 0.01
CA TYR A 501 -3.62 -66.32 -0.47
C TYR A 501 -4.11 -64.88 -0.72
N HIS A 502 -5.26 -64.72 -1.36
CA HIS A 502 -5.88 -63.41 -1.62
C HIS A 502 -6.14 -62.61 -0.34
N GLN A 503 -6.68 -63.27 0.69
CA GLN A 503 -6.93 -62.63 1.98
C GLN A 503 -5.65 -62.31 2.75
N ASN A 504 -4.73 -63.27 2.84
CA ASN A 504 -3.54 -63.11 3.66
C ASN A 504 -2.61 -62.02 3.12
N ARG A 505 -2.62 -61.74 1.80
CA ARG A 505 -1.86 -60.66 1.16
C ARG A 505 -2.28 -59.28 1.66
N ARG A 506 -3.57 -59.08 1.88
CA ARG A 506 -4.15 -57.82 2.36
C ARG A 506 -4.04 -57.67 3.88
N LYS A 507 -3.79 -58.77 4.59
CA LYS A 507 -3.50 -58.80 6.03
C LYS A 507 -2.01 -58.64 6.35
N GLY A 508 -1.15 -58.51 5.34
CA GLY A 508 0.31 -58.31 5.52
C GLY A 508 1.06 -59.55 6.02
N VAL A 509 0.50 -60.75 5.84
CA VAL A 509 1.16 -62.01 6.25
C VAL A 509 2.36 -62.28 5.35
N SER A 510 3.53 -62.52 5.95
CA SER A 510 4.76 -62.84 5.22
C SER A 510 4.73 -64.26 4.63
N ASN A 511 5.51 -64.51 3.56
CA ASN A 511 5.65 -65.81 2.87
C ASN A 511 4.46 -66.31 2.03
N ILE A 512 3.64 -65.41 1.46
CA ILE A 512 2.60 -65.83 0.51
C ILE A 512 3.18 -65.90 -0.90
N PRO A 513 3.11 -67.06 -1.60
CA PRO A 513 3.66 -67.21 -2.95
C PRO A 513 3.03 -66.24 -3.95
N SER A 514 3.80 -65.25 -4.43
CA SER A 514 3.34 -64.27 -5.44
C SER A 514 3.17 -64.87 -6.82
N GLN A 515 3.70 -66.08 -7.01
CA GLN A 515 3.64 -66.83 -8.24
C GLN A 515 3.38 -68.30 -7.93
N TYR A 516 2.46 -68.91 -8.67
CA TYR A 516 2.14 -70.32 -8.53
C TYR A 516 1.34 -70.81 -9.73
N GLU A 517 1.20 -72.14 -9.84
CA GLU A 517 0.35 -72.75 -10.85
C GLU A 517 -1.05 -72.98 -10.31
N PHE A 518 -2.05 -72.87 -11.18
CA PHE A 518 -3.43 -73.19 -10.89
C PHE A 518 -4.16 -73.60 -12.17
N THR A 519 -5.33 -74.18 -12.01
CA THR A 519 -6.20 -74.53 -13.13
C THR A 519 -7.21 -73.41 -13.36
N PHE A 520 -7.06 -72.74 -14.49
CA PHE A 520 -7.99 -71.72 -14.97
C PHE A 520 -9.19 -72.38 -15.66
N ILE A 521 -10.40 -71.91 -15.37
CA ILE A 521 -11.64 -72.40 -15.95
C ILE A 521 -12.24 -71.32 -16.86
N THR A 522 -12.47 -71.67 -18.12
CA THR A 522 -13.09 -70.81 -19.14
C THR A 522 -14.63 -70.90 -19.09
N ARG A 523 -15.31 -70.02 -19.83
CA ARG A 523 -16.78 -70.02 -19.99
C ARG A 523 -17.36 -71.34 -20.45
N ASP A 524 -16.67 -72.03 -21.35
CA ASP A 524 -17.04 -73.34 -21.91
C ASP A 524 -16.51 -74.51 -21.06
N ASN A 525 -16.10 -74.22 -19.81
CA ASN A 525 -15.67 -75.18 -18.80
C ASN A 525 -14.40 -75.97 -19.20
N GLN A 526 -13.54 -75.39 -20.05
CA GLN A 526 -12.21 -75.93 -20.33
C GLN A 526 -11.27 -75.65 -19.15
N ARG A 527 -10.46 -76.65 -18.82
CA ARG A 527 -9.43 -76.56 -17.77
C ARG A 527 -8.08 -76.26 -18.42
N ILE A 528 -7.57 -75.06 -18.19
CA ILE A 528 -6.29 -74.58 -18.71
C ILE A 528 -5.28 -74.53 -17.57
N ARG A 529 -4.18 -75.29 -17.68
CA ARG A 529 -3.11 -75.20 -16.69
C ARG A 529 -2.43 -73.85 -16.87
N SER A 530 -2.48 -73.02 -15.84
CA SER A 530 -2.06 -71.63 -15.91
C SER A 530 -1.07 -71.29 -14.80
N PHE A 531 -0.15 -70.38 -15.11
CA PHE A 531 0.75 -69.78 -14.15
C PHE A 531 0.24 -68.36 -13.83
N ILE A 532 0.05 -68.07 -12.54
CA ILE A 532 -0.41 -66.77 -12.07
C ILE A 532 0.75 -66.00 -11.45
N THR A 533 0.81 -64.70 -11.70
CA THR A 533 1.64 -63.74 -10.95
C THR A 533 0.73 -62.68 -10.35
N VAL A 534 0.86 -62.44 -9.04
CA VAL A 534 0.03 -61.51 -8.27
C VAL A 534 0.92 -60.46 -7.60
N GLY A 535 0.67 -59.20 -7.92
CA GLY A 535 1.28 -58.04 -7.27
C GLY A 535 0.22 -57.18 -6.56
N MET A 536 0.55 -56.65 -5.38
CA MET A 536 -0.28 -55.62 -4.74
C MET A 536 0.04 -54.26 -5.38
N ILE A 537 -0.99 -53.46 -5.66
CA ILE A 537 -0.79 -52.06 -6.05
C ILE A 537 -0.50 -51.27 -4.76
N PRO A 538 0.68 -50.62 -4.63
CA PRO A 538 1.06 -49.87 -3.42
C PRO A 538 -0.03 -48.89 -2.99
N ASP A 539 -0.18 -48.69 -1.67
CA ASP A 539 -1.14 -47.77 -1.06
C ASP A 539 -2.63 -48.03 -1.40
N THR A 540 -2.94 -49.22 -1.96
CA THR A 540 -4.32 -49.69 -2.18
C THR A 540 -4.52 -51.10 -1.65
N LYS A 541 -5.78 -51.54 -1.57
CA LYS A 541 -6.13 -52.96 -1.33
C LYS A 541 -6.30 -53.77 -2.62
N GLN A 542 -5.96 -53.19 -3.76
CA GLN A 542 -6.14 -53.82 -5.06
C GLN A 542 -4.89 -54.63 -5.44
N SER A 543 -5.10 -55.65 -6.26
CA SER A 543 -4.01 -56.48 -6.77
C SER A 543 -4.08 -56.62 -8.28
N ILE A 544 -2.94 -56.46 -8.95
CA ILE A 544 -2.79 -56.75 -10.37
C ILE A 544 -2.35 -58.20 -10.55
N VAL A 545 -3.01 -58.88 -11.47
CA VAL A 545 -2.82 -60.30 -11.73
C VAL A 545 -2.49 -60.49 -13.20
N SER A 546 -1.46 -61.28 -13.49
CA SER A 546 -1.15 -61.79 -14.83
C SER A 546 -1.31 -63.30 -14.84
N ILE A 547 -1.99 -63.82 -15.85
CA ILE A 547 -2.24 -65.24 -16.09
C ILE A 547 -1.61 -65.62 -17.42
N ILE A 548 -0.86 -66.72 -17.40
CA ILE A 548 -0.21 -67.29 -18.58
C ILE A 548 -0.65 -68.75 -18.71
N ASP A 549 -1.14 -69.14 -19.89
CA ASP A 549 -1.40 -70.55 -20.20
C ASP A 549 -0.06 -71.30 -20.37
N ILE A 550 0.13 -72.35 -19.57
CA ILE A 550 1.32 -73.21 -19.59
C ILE A 550 1.01 -74.64 -20.07
N SER A 551 -0.19 -74.87 -20.62
CA SER A 551 -0.65 -76.19 -21.06
C SER A 551 0.17 -76.79 -22.21
N LYS A 552 0.96 -75.98 -22.91
CA LYS A 552 1.90 -76.40 -23.99
C LYS A 552 3.35 -76.62 -23.52
N LEU A 553 3.68 -76.42 -22.25
CA LEU A 553 5.05 -76.39 -21.72
C LEU A 553 5.39 -77.64 -20.90
N SER A 554 5.59 -78.78 -21.55
CA SER A 554 5.98 -80.04 -20.86
C SER A 554 7.36 -80.59 -21.27
N ASP A 555 8.39 -79.75 -21.46
CA ASP A 555 9.78 -80.21 -21.53
C ASP A 555 10.73 -79.25 -20.79
N THR A 556 11.44 -79.78 -19.79
CA THR A 556 12.27 -79.06 -18.81
C THR A 556 13.43 -78.27 -19.44
N GLU A 557 13.90 -78.65 -20.63
CA GLU A 557 14.90 -77.89 -21.39
C GLU A 557 14.31 -76.65 -22.07
N HIS A 558 13.07 -76.73 -22.56
CA HIS A 558 12.44 -75.61 -23.26
C HIS A 558 11.91 -74.56 -22.29
N ALA A 559 11.47 -74.96 -21.08
CA ALA A 559 11.11 -74.03 -20.02
C ALA A 559 12.32 -73.23 -19.50
N LEU A 560 13.50 -73.86 -19.44
CA LEU A 560 14.74 -73.16 -19.11
C LEU A 560 15.16 -72.22 -20.24
N ARG A 561 15.08 -72.65 -21.50
CA ARG A 561 15.44 -71.85 -22.68
C ARG A 561 14.46 -70.68 -22.93
N GLU A 562 13.16 -70.89 -22.73
CA GLU A 562 12.16 -69.83 -22.76
C GLU A 562 12.26 -68.90 -21.55
N SER A 563 12.54 -69.41 -20.34
CA SER A 563 12.79 -68.56 -19.17
C SER A 563 14.05 -67.71 -19.37
N GLU A 564 15.12 -68.28 -19.94
CA GLU A 564 16.34 -67.57 -20.32
C GLU A 564 16.10 -66.57 -21.45
N GLU A 565 15.34 -66.92 -22.50
CA GLU A 565 14.96 -65.97 -23.56
C GLU A 565 13.97 -64.90 -23.08
N LYS A 566 13.06 -65.21 -22.15
CA LYS A 566 12.12 -64.25 -21.53
C LYS A 566 12.85 -63.31 -20.57
N PHE A 567 13.75 -63.83 -19.73
CA PHE A 567 14.61 -63.01 -18.86
C PHE A 567 15.56 -62.15 -19.70
N ARG A 568 16.11 -62.70 -20.79
CA ARG A 568 16.93 -61.95 -21.74
C ARG A 568 16.11 -60.83 -22.41
N LYS A 569 14.95 -61.13 -23.00
CA LYS A 569 14.10 -60.11 -23.65
C LYS A 569 13.58 -59.04 -22.68
N LEU A 570 13.18 -59.42 -21.47
CA LEU A 570 12.78 -58.46 -20.42
C LEU A 570 13.96 -57.60 -19.97
N ALA A 571 15.12 -58.22 -19.70
CA ALA A 571 16.32 -57.47 -19.34
C ALA A 571 16.81 -56.57 -20.49
N GLU A 572 16.60 -56.95 -21.75
CA GLU A 572 16.97 -56.19 -22.94
C GLU A 572 15.98 -55.05 -23.27
N SER A 573 14.69 -55.19 -22.94
CA SER A 573 13.66 -54.16 -23.17
C SER A 573 13.56 -53.12 -22.06
N LEU A 574 14.15 -53.38 -20.89
CA LEU A 574 14.16 -52.44 -19.77
C LEU A 574 15.12 -51.28 -20.05
N SER A 575 14.67 -50.04 -19.79
CA SER A 575 15.53 -48.84 -19.76
C SER A 575 16.35 -48.75 -18.47
N LEU A 576 16.77 -49.90 -17.94
CA LEU A 576 17.56 -50.06 -16.72
C LEU A 576 18.70 -51.04 -17.01
N GLY A 577 19.86 -50.80 -16.42
CA GLY A 577 20.97 -51.73 -16.47
C GLY A 577 20.70 -52.89 -15.52
N VAL A 578 20.94 -54.12 -15.96
CA VAL A 578 20.81 -55.32 -15.11
C VAL A 578 22.13 -56.07 -15.17
N TYR A 579 22.68 -56.44 -14.01
CA TYR A 579 23.96 -57.13 -13.92
C TYR A 579 23.97 -58.25 -12.89
N ILE A 580 24.88 -59.21 -13.10
CA ILE A 580 25.28 -60.21 -12.12
C ILE A 580 26.81 -60.16 -12.00
N ILE A 581 27.33 -60.08 -10.78
CA ILE A 581 28.76 -60.09 -10.48
C ILE A 581 29.13 -61.24 -9.54
N GLN A 582 30.28 -61.86 -9.78
CA GLN A 582 30.88 -62.88 -8.93
C GLN A 582 32.41 -62.72 -9.01
N ASP A 583 33.11 -62.92 -7.88
CA ASP A 583 34.57 -62.74 -7.79
C ASP A 583 35.06 -61.38 -8.34
N GLU A 584 34.32 -60.32 -8.01
CA GLU A 584 34.58 -58.92 -8.44
C GLU A 584 34.59 -58.71 -9.96
N LYS A 585 33.95 -59.60 -10.73
CA LYS A 585 33.83 -59.46 -12.19
C LYS A 585 32.37 -59.55 -12.62
N PHE A 586 32.04 -58.89 -13.73
CA PHE A 586 30.74 -59.08 -14.37
C PHE A 586 30.64 -60.49 -14.94
N LEU A 587 29.66 -61.24 -14.45
CA LEU A 587 29.24 -62.50 -15.04
C LEU A 587 28.19 -62.27 -16.12
N TYR A 588 27.34 -61.25 -15.92
CA TYR A 588 26.32 -60.82 -16.86
C TYR A 588 26.11 -59.31 -16.76
N ALA A 589 25.88 -58.67 -17.90
CA ALA A 589 25.41 -57.30 -18.01
C ALA A 589 24.50 -57.20 -19.24
N ASN A 590 23.32 -56.60 -19.09
CA ASN A 590 22.41 -56.41 -20.22
C ASN A 590 22.95 -55.35 -21.22
N PRO A 591 22.42 -55.30 -22.46
CA PRO A 591 22.87 -54.34 -23.47
C PRO A 591 22.77 -52.88 -23.05
N TYR A 592 21.87 -52.54 -22.13
CA TYR A 592 21.78 -51.18 -21.57
C TYR A 592 23.05 -50.79 -20.81
N ILE A 593 23.66 -51.67 -20.00
CA ILE A 593 24.93 -51.37 -19.31
C ILE A 593 26.07 -51.21 -20.32
N VAL A 594 26.09 -52.06 -21.35
CA VAL A 594 27.05 -51.99 -22.47
C VAL A 594 26.95 -50.64 -23.18
N SER A 595 25.73 -50.18 -23.49
CA SER A 595 25.51 -48.86 -24.12
C SER A 595 25.78 -47.70 -23.16
N LEU A 596 25.42 -47.84 -21.88
CA LEU A 596 25.57 -46.82 -20.85
C LEU A 596 27.05 -46.54 -20.53
N LEU A 597 27.86 -47.59 -20.35
CA LEU A 597 29.29 -47.47 -20.03
C LEU A 597 30.17 -47.40 -21.30
N GLY A 598 29.66 -47.81 -22.45
CA GLY A 598 30.36 -47.76 -23.73
C GLY A 598 31.46 -48.82 -23.90
N TYR A 599 31.46 -49.87 -23.08
CA TYR A 599 32.34 -51.03 -23.19
C TYR A 599 31.59 -52.19 -23.84
N THR A 600 32.30 -53.05 -24.56
CA THR A 600 31.72 -54.32 -25.03
C THR A 600 31.51 -55.28 -23.84
N LEU A 601 30.60 -56.25 -23.98
CA LEU A 601 30.35 -57.23 -22.93
C LEU A 601 31.62 -58.02 -22.56
N GLU A 602 32.44 -58.39 -23.55
CA GLU A 602 33.72 -59.08 -23.35
C GLU A 602 34.70 -58.22 -22.53
N GLU A 603 34.79 -56.92 -22.83
CA GLU A 603 35.61 -55.98 -22.07
C GLU A 603 35.10 -55.85 -20.62
N LEU A 604 33.78 -55.71 -20.41
CA LEU A 604 33.16 -55.63 -19.08
C LEU A 604 33.46 -56.86 -18.23
N CYS A 605 33.39 -58.06 -18.80
CA CYS A 605 33.68 -59.31 -18.10
C CYS A 605 35.18 -59.50 -17.79
N SER A 606 36.07 -58.86 -18.57
CA SER A 606 37.52 -58.97 -18.40
C SER A 606 38.10 -58.06 -17.32
N LEU A 607 37.43 -56.94 -17.04
CA LEU A 607 37.88 -55.92 -16.08
C LEU A 607 37.26 -56.12 -14.69
N PRO A 608 37.96 -55.71 -13.61
CA PRO A 608 37.37 -55.70 -12.27
C PRO A 608 36.18 -54.75 -12.18
N PHE A 609 35.11 -55.17 -11.52
CA PHE A 609 33.87 -54.40 -11.31
C PHE A 609 34.12 -53.00 -10.74
N PHE A 610 35.04 -52.88 -9.78
CA PHE A 610 35.37 -51.59 -9.15
C PHE A 610 36.08 -50.60 -10.08
N SER A 611 36.68 -51.06 -11.19
CA SER A 611 37.41 -50.19 -12.12
C SER A 611 36.51 -49.23 -12.92
N PHE A 612 35.20 -49.47 -12.90
CA PHE A 612 34.21 -48.64 -13.56
C PHE A 612 33.70 -47.49 -12.68
N PHE A 613 34.17 -47.35 -11.45
CA PHE A 613 33.72 -46.34 -10.49
C PHE A 613 34.85 -45.38 -10.11
N LEU A 614 34.51 -44.19 -9.61
CA LEU A 614 35.49 -43.28 -9.03
C LEU A 614 36.08 -43.85 -7.73
N GLU A 615 37.34 -43.54 -7.44
CA GLU A 615 38.04 -44.08 -6.26
C GLU A 615 37.34 -43.75 -4.93
N GLU A 616 36.66 -42.61 -4.86
CA GLU A 616 35.89 -42.16 -3.70
C GLU A 616 34.63 -42.99 -3.44
N ASP A 617 34.05 -43.61 -4.46
CA ASP A 617 32.82 -44.40 -4.36
C ASP A 617 33.08 -45.88 -4.05
N ILE A 618 34.30 -46.38 -4.31
CA ILE A 618 34.70 -47.78 -4.09
C ILE A 618 34.48 -48.24 -2.62
N PRO A 619 34.85 -47.47 -1.57
CA PRO A 619 34.62 -47.87 -0.19
C PRO A 619 33.13 -48.11 0.13
N THR A 620 32.24 -47.27 -0.39
CA THR A 620 30.78 -47.39 -0.21
C THR A 620 30.23 -48.66 -0.86
N ILE A 621 30.69 -48.95 -2.08
CA ILE A 621 30.32 -50.16 -2.81
C ILE A 621 30.80 -51.41 -2.06
N LYS A 622 32.08 -51.44 -1.65
CA LYS A 622 32.67 -52.58 -0.92
C LYS A 622 31.95 -52.85 0.40
N LYS A 623 31.73 -51.81 1.21
CA LYS A 623 31.00 -51.92 2.48
C LYS A 623 29.60 -52.48 2.27
N THR A 624 28.89 -52.00 1.25
CA THR A 624 27.53 -52.47 0.97
C THR A 624 27.50 -53.90 0.44
N MET A 625 28.53 -54.34 -0.30
CA MET A 625 28.69 -55.75 -0.69
C MET A 625 29.00 -56.66 0.50
N GLU A 626 29.84 -56.23 1.44
CA GLU A 626 30.14 -56.97 2.68
C GLU A 626 28.94 -57.08 3.63
N ASP A 627 28.19 -55.99 3.81
CA ASP A 627 26.97 -55.97 4.64
C ASP A 627 25.89 -56.93 4.08
N ARG A 628 25.81 -57.06 2.74
CA ARG A 628 24.94 -58.03 2.06
C ARG A 628 25.41 -59.47 2.23
N LEU A 629 26.72 -59.74 2.15
CA LEU A 629 27.30 -61.07 2.40
C LEU A 629 27.07 -61.54 3.84
N THR A 630 27.13 -60.62 4.80
CA THR A 630 26.93 -60.90 6.23
C THR A 630 25.45 -60.88 6.66
N LYS A 631 24.51 -60.71 5.71
CA LYS A 631 23.05 -60.62 5.90
C LYS A 631 22.59 -59.50 6.85
N LYS A 632 23.38 -58.43 7.03
CA LYS A 632 23.00 -57.28 7.87
C LYS A 632 21.94 -56.39 7.23
N THR A 633 21.84 -56.38 5.90
CA THR A 633 20.83 -55.63 5.13
C THR A 633 20.50 -56.38 3.84
N SER A 634 19.22 -56.43 3.45
CA SER A 634 18.73 -57.22 2.30
C SER A 634 18.65 -56.43 0.99
N SER A 635 18.54 -55.11 1.03
CA SER A 635 18.61 -54.21 -0.14
C SER A 635 18.83 -52.78 0.32
N VAL A 636 19.94 -52.16 -0.11
CA VAL A 636 20.24 -50.74 0.10
C VAL A 636 20.44 -50.12 -1.27
N VAL A 637 19.71 -49.04 -1.54
CA VAL A 637 19.87 -48.20 -2.74
C VAL A 637 20.91 -47.14 -2.41
N TYR A 638 21.88 -46.95 -3.30
CA TYR A 638 22.91 -45.92 -3.12
C TYR A 638 23.34 -45.37 -4.49
N HIS A 639 23.89 -44.15 -4.48
CA HIS A 639 24.31 -43.43 -5.68
C HIS A 639 25.83 -43.40 -5.76
N VAL A 640 26.36 -43.66 -6.96
CA VAL A 640 27.81 -43.64 -7.24
C VAL A 640 28.06 -43.13 -8.65
N HIS A 641 29.28 -42.68 -8.87
CA HIS A 641 29.75 -42.18 -10.15
C HIS A 641 30.45 -43.29 -10.91
N ALA A 642 29.93 -43.60 -12.10
CA ALA A 642 30.54 -44.54 -13.02
C ALA A 642 31.28 -43.83 -14.15
N LYS A 643 32.44 -44.38 -14.52
CA LYS A 643 33.31 -43.88 -15.58
C LYS A 643 33.09 -44.68 -16.86
N THR A 644 32.68 -44.01 -17.92
CA THR A 644 32.49 -44.62 -19.23
C THR A 644 33.83 -44.83 -19.96
N LYS A 645 33.83 -45.64 -21.03
CA LYS A 645 35.00 -45.84 -21.91
C LYS A 645 35.48 -44.53 -22.57
N ARG A 646 34.59 -43.56 -22.75
CA ARG A 646 34.89 -42.21 -23.28
C ARG A 646 35.40 -41.25 -22.20
N LYS A 647 35.66 -41.75 -20.98
CA LYS A 647 36.07 -40.99 -19.79
C LYS A 647 35.04 -39.96 -19.28
N THR A 648 33.77 -40.06 -19.69
CA THR A 648 32.69 -39.27 -19.08
C THR A 648 32.29 -39.88 -17.75
N ILE A 649 31.86 -39.04 -16.81
CA ILE A 649 31.34 -39.44 -15.51
C ILE A 649 29.81 -39.39 -15.55
N ILE A 650 29.17 -40.46 -15.12
CA ILE A 650 27.71 -40.56 -15.05
C ILE A 650 27.29 -40.90 -13.62
N LEU A 651 26.29 -40.21 -13.11
CA LEU A 651 25.68 -40.53 -11.82
C LEU A 651 24.71 -41.70 -12.00
N ILE A 652 24.98 -42.79 -11.30
CA ILE A 652 24.16 -44.00 -11.35
C ILE A 652 23.67 -44.42 -9.97
N GLU A 653 22.42 -44.86 -9.94
CA GLU A 653 21.83 -45.52 -8.78
C GLU A 653 22.04 -47.02 -8.89
N ILE A 654 22.58 -47.60 -7.82
CA ILE A 654 22.79 -49.03 -7.68
C ILE A 654 21.87 -49.59 -6.62
N GLN A 655 21.11 -50.61 -7.00
CA GLN A 655 20.36 -51.45 -6.08
C GLN A 655 20.66 -52.91 -6.39
N GLY A 656 20.84 -53.74 -5.36
CA GLY A 656 21.07 -55.15 -5.60
C GLY A 656 20.89 -56.01 -4.37
N SER A 657 20.86 -57.31 -4.60
CA SER A 657 20.73 -58.35 -3.59
C SER A 657 21.79 -59.43 -3.81
N ILE A 658 21.99 -60.27 -2.79
CA ILE A 658 22.82 -61.46 -2.91
C ILE A 658 22.01 -62.61 -3.50
N THR A 659 22.61 -63.32 -4.43
CA THR A 659 22.11 -64.57 -5.01
C THR A 659 23.21 -65.63 -4.94
N PHE A 660 22.92 -66.85 -5.37
CA PHE A 660 23.91 -67.91 -5.50
C PHE A 660 24.01 -68.33 -6.96
N TYR A 661 25.23 -68.33 -7.50
CA TYR A 661 25.52 -68.82 -8.84
C TYR A 661 26.60 -69.90 -8.73
N GLN A 662 26.33 -71.09 -9.29
CA GLN A 662 27.19 -72.29 -9.17
C GLN A 662 27.63 -72.58 -7.72
N SER A 663 26.69 -72.49 -6.77
CA SER A 663 26.92 -72.73 -5.33
C SER A 663 27.91 -71.77 -4.65
N LYS A 664 28.31 -70.69 -5.31
CA LYS A 664 29.06 -69.57 -4.72
C LYS A 664 28.18 -68.31 -4.65
N PRO A 665 28.39 -67.42 -3.67
CA PRO A 665 27.68 -66.16 -3.61
C PRO A 665 27.97 -65.30 -4.86
N ALA A 666 26.93 -64.67 -5.38
CA ALA A 666 26.99 -63.70 -6.48
C ALA A 666 26.07 -62.52 -6.13
N PHE A 667 26.29 -61.35 -6.71
CA PHE A 667 25.42 -60.20 -6.51
C PHE A 667 24.66 -59.91 -7.80
N ILE A 668 23.34 -59.79 -7.70
CA ILE A 668 22.48 -59.35 -8.78
C ILE A 668 21.99 -57.94 -8.47
N GLY A 669 22.02 -57.05 -9.45
CA GLY A 669 21.63 -55.66 -9.23
C GLY A 669 21.21 -54.95 -10.49
N ILE A 670 20.68 -53.74 -10.28
CA ILE A 670 20.27 -52.82 -11.32
C ILE A 670 21.07 -51.52 -11.26
N PHE A 671 21.34 -50.96 -12.44
CA PHE A 671 21.88 -49.61 -12.64
C PHE A 671 20.79 -48.73 -13.24
N LYS A 672 20.54 -47.58 -12.63
CA LYS A 672 19.68 -46.55 -13.18
C LYS A 672 20.47 -45.26 -13.35
N LYS A 673 20.51 -44.71 -14.57
CA LYS A 673 21.14 -43.41 -14.82
C LYS A 673 20.28 -42.31 -14.23
N LEU A 674 20.87 -41.41 -13.45
CA LEU A 674 20.17 -40.26 -12.85
C LEU A 674 20.49 -38.94 -13.57
N GLY A 675 21.64 -38.83 -14.25
CA GLY A 675 22.05 -37.64 -15.01
C GLY A 675 23.45 -37.79 -15.62
N GLU A 676 23.87 -36.81 -16.44
CA GLU A 676 25.26 -36.62 -16.87
C GLU A 676 25.80 -35.36 -16.18
N GLU A 677 26.98 -35.43 -15.58
CA GLU A 677 27.74 -34.23 -15.24
C GLU A 677 28.72 -33.97 -16.39
N HIS A 678 28.56 -32.82 -17.04
CA HIS A 678 29.57 -32.30 -17.95
C HIS A 678 30.62 -31.58 -17.11
N GLU A 679 31.83 -32.13 -17.06
CA GLU A 679 33.04 -31.35 -16.73
C GLU A 679 33.31 -30.30 -17.81
#